data_AF-A0A6N3FG20-F1
#
_entry.id   AF-A0A6N3FG20-F1
#
_cell.length_a   1.000
_cell.length_b   1.000
_cell.length_c   1.000
_cell.angle_alpha   90.00
_cell.angle_beta   90.00
_cell.angle_gamma   90.00
#
_symmetry.space_group_name_H-M   'P 1'
#
loop_
_entity.id
_entity.type
_entity.pdbx_description
1 polymer ?
#
loop_
_entity_poly.entity_id
_entity_poly.type
_entity_poly.pdbx_seq_one_letter_code
_entity_poly.pdbx_strand_id
1 'polypeptide(L)'
;MKRNLLLSTLLLASASMAAQGFDGSFDEPWETCYPDGKTAVGTQPKGWMASSVCKNFIITITEELVAPDTDRMEEVNGHSVKMWNNYVGMFGIGATAPGYITLGTSWAYGDVTNVGKPEDTSDGGSYGGIEFTSRPDSLVFYAKRTHAQEAPANGSFNSKEKAMAIFYSWTGTTSSKVITGMSNAPVEIDMIDREKDILGMPTGSEVTGDAKLVASVEYPIEGDIENWTRQSVAIDYKSDGNPEKMNIIFSASDYFNRSELGTGNALYVDDVQLVYNSRLKSLVVDGKEVNGFSDGVFDYQLPADLQGKDIVATAFGKDATVETVTEGNMTTITVKDETAMGEKVNTYTLTFKGVSAEIQLPAEIPALTYGDEVDGLGFISNNTKDALAYSFSKEGVLEVGEDGKVRAVGAGEVVVTASQPGSDDFTPAESEPMTLTVAKAPLNVSLADDAWTWRGIAVSTSNMDKGKCHYTFVYDGWKWNDAEKGASEVLSKLPTVSASAPKDAEAVGSERAAKLSGGAAENYDLKFAEDAKFKVVKNKVGVYVKYGSNTLSTAYDDEKYRTVNAAVGQEEYIFTTGYSDAVYDDEDVLAALATQPEVVCNVNKDAVVGDEFPVSVKLPEKVSFDNFEVVSIVPDVAKLVMAESPGITVTVPETVTYGDEFTLVTNEHGITYNSTVLTSGVVSMTTKGVVTAKKAGKAELVVTTTAKTIDGVDYGATTTKVAFDIQKAALTIKANDVEVNLDGDLPETYELVYEGLVNKDKAETVFTDMPVATVNLPEPLTAGTYPIKVSVSEEPENYVVTTVDGTLTVKDGSSVAGVSSKNDKVTYANGNLYVPCGGRVEIYALTGTLVGRYEGAVIPVALRTNTLYIVKTQKGAFRLWVK
;
A
#
# COMPACT_ATOMS: atom_id res chain seq x y z
N MET A 1 43.44 -21.98 -18.76
CA MET A 1 44.87 -21.93 -18.33
C MET A 1 44.96 -20.82 -17.29
N LYS A 2 45.22 -21.14 -16.02
CA LYS A 2 45.19 -20.17 -14.91
C LYS A 2 46.22 -19.06 -15.17
N ARG A 3 45.78 -17.81 -15.32
CA ARG A 3 46.66 -16.65 -15.47
C ARG A 3 46.20 -15.53 -14.55
N ASN A 4 46.90 -15.49 -13.42
CA ASN A 4 47.21 -14.39 -12.51
C ASN A 4 46.57 -13.05 -12.87
N LEU A 5 45.57 -12.69 -12.08
CA LEU A 5 45.13 -11.34 -11.82
C LEU A 5 46.35 -10.55 -11.29
N LEU A 6 46.99 -9.76 -12.14
CA LEU A 6 47.83 -8.65 -11.66
C LEU A 6 46.87 -7.54 -11.25
N LEU A 7 46.39 -7.60 -10.00
CA LEU A 7 46.07 -6.37 -9.28
C LEU A 7 47.31 -5.48 -9.41
N SER A 8 47.16 -4.30 -9.99
CA SER A 8 48.16 -3.24 -9.84
C SER A 8 48.14 -2.80 -8.38
N THR A 9 48.75 -3.59 -7.50
CA THR A 9 49.29 -3.11 -6.24
C THR A 9 50.33 -2.08 -6.61
N LEU A 10 49.97 -0.80 -6.57
CA LEU A 10 50.93 0.28 -6.51
C LEU A 10 51.70 0.03 -5.20
N LEU A 11 52.85 -0.65 -5.29
CA LEU A 11 53.82 -0.68 -4.20
C LEU A 11 54.34 0.76 -4.07
N LEU A 12 53.62 1.57 -3.30
CA LEU A 12 54.23 2.67 -2.59
C LEU A 12 55.21 2.01 -1.63
N ALA A 13 56.51 2.21 -1.83
CA ALA A 13 57.49 1.82 -0.85
C ALA A 13 57.11 2.52 0.46
N SER A 14 56.63 1.78 1.44
CA SER A 14 56.45 2.26 2.81
C SER A 14 57.82 2.70 3.35
N ALA A 15 57.83 3.74 4.19
CA ALA A 15 59.04 4.03 4.96
C ALA A 15 59.31 2.86 5.90
N SER A 16 60.57 2.58 6.24
CA SER A 16 60.86 1.69 7.37
C SER A 16 60.25 2.28 8.65
N MET A 17 59.85 1.42 9.61
CA MET A 17 59.29 1.86 10.91
C MET A 17 60.16 2.94 11.59
N ALA A 18 61.47 2.94 11.34
CA ALA A 18 62.43 3.91 11.87
C ALA A 18 62.20 5.35 11.38
N ALA A 19 61.72 5.55 10.15
CA ALA A 19 61.47 6.88 9.58
C ALA A 19 60.02 7.37 9.80
N GLN A 20 59.06 6.46 9.99
CA GLN A 20 57.68 6.79 10.33
C GLN A 20 57.53 7.20 11.81
N GLY A 21 58.25 6.55 12.72
CA GLY A 21 58.27 6.89 14.15
C GLY A 21 57.02 6.48 14.94
N PHE A 22 56.02 5.87 14.30
CA PHE A 22 54.81 5.33 14.92
C PHE A 22 54.33 4.08 14.19
N ASP A 23 53.51 3.26 14.86
CA ASP A 23 52.79 2.14 14.23
C ASP A 23 51.43 2.63 13.72
N GLY A 24 51.26 2.66 12.40
CA GLY A 24 50.00 3.01 11.75
C GLY A 24 49.22 1.82 11.18
N SER A 25 49.74 0.60 11.32
CA SER A 25 49.00 -0.64 11.01
C SER A 25 47.97 -0.94 12.10
N PHE A 26 48.28 -0.56 13.34
CA PHE A 26 47.48 -0.82 14.54
C PHE A 26 47.39 -2.31 14.95
N ASP A 27 48.18 -3.18 14.32
CA ASP A 27 48.21 -4.63 14.56
C ASP A 27 49.00 -5.02 15.82
N GLU A 28 49.85 -4.12 16.33
CA GLU A 28 50.52 -4.35 17.60
C GLU A 28 49.50 -4.53 18.74
N PRO A 29 49.81 -5.35 19.76
CA PRO A 29 48.88 -5.56 20.88
C PRO A 29 48.44 -4.23 21.51
N TRP A 30 47.13 -3.99 21.47
CA TRP A 30 46.51 -2.78 22.02
C TRP A 30 46.72 -2.70 23.54
N GLU A 31 46.88 -1.48 24.02
CA GLU A 31 47.14 -1.18 25.43
C GLU A 31 45.85 -0.74 26.13
N THR A 32 45.77 -0.93 27.44
CA THR A 32 44.66 -0.42 28.23
C THR A 32 44.66 1.11 28.20
N CYS A 33 43.52 1.72 27.89
CA CYS A 33 43.41 3.17 27.88
C CYS A 33 43.16 3.72 29.29
N TYR A 34 43.92 4.74 29.69
CA TYR A 34 43.80 5.43 30.97
C TYR A 34 43.58 6.94 30.78
N PRO A 35 42.35 7.41 30.49
CA PRO A 35 42.08 8.81 30.14
C PRO A 35 42.46 9.86 31.20
N ASP A 36 42.42 9.48 32.48
CA ASP A 36 42.83 10.31 33.62
C ASP A 36 44.21 9.91 34.18
N GLY A 37 44.92 9.02 33.45
CA GLY A 37 46.19 8.41 33.83
C GLY A 37 46.09 7.31 34.89
N LYS A 38 44.89 6.91 35.33
CA LYS A 38 44.71 5.95 36.45
C LYS A 38 43.57 4.95 36.29
N THR A 39 42.45 5.37 35.70
CA THR A 39 41.22 4.60 35.55
C THR A 39 41.16 3.98 34.15
N ALA A 40 41.05 2.66 34.09
CA ALA A 40 40.97 1.93 32.82
C ALA A 40 39.61 2.16 32.14
N VAL A 41 39.62 2.64 30.90
CA VAL A 41 38.43 2.87 30.07
C VAL A 41 38.69 2.41 28.65
N GLY A 42 38.42 1.13 28.38
CA GLY A 42 38.63 0.53 27.06
C GLY A 42 40.10 0.30 26.73
N THR A 43 40.39 0.27 25.43
CA THR A 43 41.74 0.04 24.89
C THR A 43 42.15 1.17 23.94
N GLN A 44 43.44 1.27 23.65
CA GLN A 44 44.01 2.21 22.69
C GLN A 44 45.12 1.52 21.87
N PRO A 45 45.36 1.96 20.62
CA PRO A 45 46.47 1.44 19.84
C PRO A 45 47.79 1.77 20.53
N LYS A 46 48.75 0.86 20.47
CA LYS A 46 50.07 1.05 21.08
C LYS A 46 50.76 2.29 20.49
N GLY A 47 51.22 3.19 21.36
CA GLY A 47 51.85 4.45 20.95
C GLY A 47 50.88 5.56 20.53
N TRP A 48 49.56 5.32 20.58
CA TRP A 48 48.52 6.32 20.37
C TRP A 48 47.69 6.48 21.64
N MET A 49 47.13 7.68 21.85
CA MET A 49 46.21 7.96 22.96
C MET A 49 44.78 8.09 22.43
N ALA A 50 43.85 7.31 23.00
CA ALA A 50 42.42 7.42 22.73
C ALA A 50 41.76 8.54 23.53
N SER A 51 40.71 9.15 22.97
CA SER A 51 39.92 10.21 23.61
C SER A 51 38.83 9.73 24.57
N SER A 52 38.80 8.42 24.89
CA SER A 52 37.88 7.83 25.87
C SER A 52 37.84 8.68 27.13
N VAL A 53 36.68 8.75 27.80
CA VAL A 53 36.43 9.72 28.87
C VAL A 53 36.41 9.03 30.22
N CYS A 54 37.09 9.60 31.21
CA CYS A 54 36.90 9.31 32.63
C CYS A 54 36.80 10.63 33.39
N LYS A 55 35.67 10.91 34.06
CA LYS A 55 35.47 12.11 34.89
C LYS A 55 34.74 11.78 36.18
N ASN A 56 35.23 12.35 37.28
CA ASN A 56 34.62 12.19 38.60
C ASN A 56 33.54 13.27 38.82
N PHE A 57 32.27 12.85 38.86
CA PHE A 57 31.14 13.66 39.30
C PHE A 57 30.73 13.26 40.74
N ILE A 58 29.43 13.15 41.05
CA ILE A 58 28.94 12.45 42.26
C ILE A 58 29.31 10.96 42.20
N ILE A 59 29.37 10.40 40.99
CA ILE A 59 29.86 9.06 40.63
C ILE A 59 30.84 9.24 39.46
N THR A 60 31.85 8.36 39.35
CA THR A 60 32.75 8.33 38.20
C THR A 60 31.98 7.95 36.94
N ILE A 61 32.06 8.81 35.91
CA ILE A 61 31.49 8.57 34.58
C ILE A 61 32.64 8.17 33.66
N THR A 62 32.50 7.02 33.02
CA THR A 62 33.46 6.50 32.04
C THR A 62 32.75 6.23 30.73
N GLU A 63 33.38 6.56 29.61
CA GLU A 63 32.88 6.22 28.27
C GLU A 63 34.04 5.81 27.38
N GLU A 64 33.95 4.61 26.78
CA GLU A 64 34.86 4.18 25.73
C GLU A 64 34.40 4.79 24.40
N LEU A 65 35.34 5.41 23.67
CA LEU A 65 35.06 6.08 22.38
C LEU A 65 35.94 5.56 21.24
N VAL A 66 36.84 4.63 21.55
CA VAL A 66 37.81 4.04 20.63
C VAL A 66 37.94 2.55 20.96
N ALA A 67 37.92 1.70 19.93
CA ALA A 67 38.09 0.26 20.06
C ALA A 67 38.74 -0.33 18.79
N PRO A 68 39.37 -1.51 18.88
CA PRO A 68 39.83 -2.22 17.71
C PRO A 68 38.63 -2.73 16.88
N ASP A 69 38.75 -2.66 15.56
CA ASP A 69 37.88 -3.32 14.58
C ASP A 69 38.73 -4.22 13.67
N THR A 70 38.10 -5.00 12.79
CA THR A 70 38.84 -5.81 11.80
C THR A 70 39.60 -4.90 10.84
N ASP A 71 40.85 -5.22 10.52
CA ASP A 71 41.63 -4.51 9.51
C ASP A 71 41.00 -4.61 8.12
N ARG A 72 41.54 -3.86 7.16
CA ARG A 72 41.03 -3.84 5.78
C ARG A 72 41.30 -5.10 4.98
N MET A 73 42.28 -5.92 5.39
CA MET A 73 42.63 -7.17 4.73
C MET A 73 41.98 -8.39 5.40
N GLU A 74 41.24 -8.18 6.49
CA GLU A 74 40.61 -9.22 7.32
C GLU A 74 41.60 -10.29 7.80
N GLU A 75 42.82 -9.87 8.13
CA GLU A 75 43.86 -10.75 8.66
C GLU A 75 43.53 -11.20 10.09
N VAL A 76 43.90 -12.44 10.44
CA VAL A 76 43.50 -13.09 11.71
C VAL A 76 43.91 -12.29 12.96
N ASN A 77 44.98 -11.50 12.87
CA ASN A 77 45.44 -10.62 13.95
C ASN A 77 45.54 -9.15 13.47
N GLY A 78 44.88 -8.82 12.36
CA GLY A 78 44.84 -7.47 11.83
C GLY A 78 43.84 -6.62 12.61
N HIS A 79 44.20 -5.39 12.92
CA HIS A 79 43.35 -4.44 13.62
C HIS A 79 43.25 -3.12 12.89
N SER A 80 42.05 -2.59 12.73
CA SER A 80 41.83 -1.17 12.45
C SER A 80 41.34 -0.44 13.69
N VAL A 81 41.32 0.89 13.66
CA VAL A 81 40.81 1.73 14.74
C VAL A 81 39.39 2.17 14.41
N LYS A 82 38.42 1.82 15.25
CA LYS A 82 37.09 2.42 15.25
C LYS A 82 37.01 3.52 16.30
N MET A 83 36.62 4.72 15.87
CA MET A 83 36.34 5.87 16.72
C MET A 83 34.88 6.27 16.54
N TRP A 84 34.18 6.63 17.62
CA TRP A 84 32.81 7.11 17.52
C TRP A 84 32.50 8.21 18.52
N ASN A 85 31.60 9.10 18.12
CA ASN A 85 31.07 10.14 18.99
C ASN A 85 29.98 9.53 19.88
N ASN A 86 30.04 9.70 21.20
CA ASN A 86 28.98 9.20 22.08
C ASN A 86 28.57 10.22 23.15
N TYR A 87 27.34 10.07 23.66
CA TYR A 87 26.82 10.87 24.75
C TYR A 87 27.43 10.41 26.08
N VAL A 88 28.12 11.32 26.77
CA VAL A 88 28.72 11.05 28.08
C VAL A 88 27.95 11.82 29.14
N GLY A 89 27.23 11.11 30.00
CA GLY A 89 26.37 11.73 31.01
C GLY A 89 25.66 10.76 31.94
N MET A 90 24.98 11.32 32.94
CA MET A 90 24.15 10.57 33.89
C MET A 90 22.87 11.35 34.21
N PHE A 91 21.75 10.65 34.40
CA PHE A 91 20.44 11.25 34.73
C PHE A 91 19.98 12.36 33.76
N GLY A 92 20.34 12.26 32.48
CA GLY A 92 20.01 13.24 31.45
C GLY A 92 20.88 14.51 31.45
N ILE A 93 21.91 14.56 32.29
CA ILE A 93 22.93 15.63 32.30
C ILE A 93 24.22 15.08 31.69
N GLY A 94 24.62 15.62 30.54
CA GLY A 94 25.77 15.16 29.77
C GLY A 94 25.84 15.76 28.37
N ALA A 95 26.95 15.55 27.69
CA ALA A 95 27.21 16.09 26.36
C ALA A 95 27.80 15.02 25.44
N THR A 96 27.67 15.21 24.13
CA THR A 96 28.40 14.40 23.15
C THR A 96 29.90 14.65 23.31
N ALA A 97 30.68 13.59 23.48
CA ALA A 97 32.14 13.60 23.43
C ALA A 97 32.61 13.01 22.08
N PRO A 98 33.61 13.62 21.44
CA PRO A 98 34.14 13.12 20.19
C PRO A 98 35.09 11.93 20.38
N GLY A 99 34.94 10.90 19.55
CA GLY A 99 35.90 9.80 19.46
C GLY A 99 37.06 10.18 18.54
N TYR A 100 38.29 10.17 19.05
CA TYR A 100 39.51 10.43 18.29
C TYR A 100 40.72 9.70 18.88
N ILE A 101 41.76 9.54 18.07
CA ILE A 101 43.10 9.13 18.51
C ILE A 101 44.14 10.20 18.18
N THR A 102 45.22 10.24 18.95
CA THR A 102 46.32 11.22 18.77
C THR A 102 47.67 10.58 19.11
N LEU A 103 48.75 11.03 18.44
CA LEU A 103 50.13 10.70 18.85
C LEU A 103 50.59 11.53 20.07
N GLY A 104 49.82 12.54 20.45
CA GLY A 104 50.00 13.31 21.68
C GLY A 104 49.24 12.71 22.86
N THR A 105 48.84 13.57 23.79
CA THR A 105 48.02 13.23 24.94
C THR A 105 46.65 13.89 24.81
N SER A 106 45.58 13.10 24.93
CA SER A 106 44.21 13.61 24.95
C SER A 106 43.90 14.33 26.27
N TRP A 107 43.06 15.37 26.21
CA TRP A 107 42.48 16.03 27.38
C TRP A 107 41.03 16.40 27.14
N ALA A 108 40.27 16.54 28.23
CA ALA A 108 38.88 16.98 28.20
C ALA A 108 38.52 17.79 29.44
N TYR A 109 37.69 18.81 29.25
CA TYR A 109 37.01 19.62 30.24
C TYR A 109 35.50 19.51 30.04
N GLY A 110 34.75 19.15 31.08
CA GLY A 110 33.29 19.06 31.06
C GLY A 110 32.61 20.19 31.82
N ASP A 111 31.80 21.01 31.16
CA ASP A 111 30.99 22.05 31.80
C ASP A 111 29.63 21.50 32.25
N VAL A 112 29.60 20.86 33.41
CA VAL A 112 28.36 20.32 34.00
C VAL A 112 27.33 21.38 34.41
N THR A 113 27.73 22.65 34.47
CA THR A 113 26.87 23.77 34.90
C THR A 113 25.99 24.29 33.77
N ASN A 114 26.52 24.27 32.54
CA ASN A 114 25.86 24.84 31.37
C ASN A 114 25.64 23.83 30.23
N VAL A 115 25.78 22.53 30.50
CA VAL A 115 25.53 21.45 29.52
C VAL A 115 24.28 21.72 28.69
N GLY A 116 24.45 21.74 27.36
CA GLY A 116 23.34 21.90 26.41
C GLY A 116 22.73 23.30 26.36
N LYS A 117 23.36 24.30 27.00
CA LYS A 117 22.99 25.73 26.88
C LYS A 117 23.99 26.47 25.99
N PRO A 118 23.63 27.65 25.45
CA PRO A 118 24.55 28.48 24.66
C PRO A 118 25.85 28.84 25.40
N GLU A 119 25.84 28.79 26.74
CA GLU A 119 26.99 29.06 27.60
C GLU A 119 27.83 27.81 27.95
N ASP A 120 27.63 26.65 27.29
CA ASP A 120 28.44 25.44 27.49
C ASP A 120 29.91 25.70 27.12
N THR A 121 30.78 25.65 28.13
CA THR A 121 32.23 25.87 27.98
C THR A 121 33.06 24.59 27.90
N SER A 122 32.44 23.41 27.77
CA SER A 122 33.21 22.17 27.66
C SER A 122 34.12 22.20 26.43
N ASP A 123 35.32 21.66 26.58
CA ASP A 123 36.36 21.68 25.55
C ASP A 123 37.21 20.41 25.68
N GLY A 124 37.99 20.13 24.66
CA GLY A 124 38.91 19.00 24.68
C GLY A 124 39.85 19.08 23.50
N GLY A 125 40.79 18.15 23.48
CA GLY A 125 41.72 18.07 22.38
C GLY A 125 42.99 17.32 22.71
N SER A 126 44.12 17.77 22.16
CA SER A 126 45.40 17.09 22.24
C SER A 126 46.54 18.06 22.54
N TYR A 127 47.51 17.62 23.33
CA TYR A 127 48.76 18.35 23.54
C TYR A 127 49.95 17.39 23.48
N GLY A 128 51.14 17.94 23.23
CA GLY A 128 52.33 17.15 22.95
C GLY A 128 52.30 16.51 21.56
N GLY A 129 53.08 15.44 21.41
CA GLY A 129 53.29 14.71 20.17
C GLY A 129 54.53 13.84 20.31
N ILE A 130 55.08 13.39 19.18
CA ILE A 130 56.30 12.57 19.15
C ILE A 130 57.45 13.33 18.49
N GLU A 131 58.68 12.90 18.77
CA GLU A 131 59.87 13.39 18.08
C GLU A 131 59.76 13.10 16.57
N PHE A 132 60.08 14.11 15.76
CA PHE A 132 59.93 14.00 14.32
C PHE A 132 60.80 15.01 13.59
N THR A 133 61.71 14.51 12.75
CA THR A 133 62.70 15.35 12.04
C THR A 133 62.60 15.25 10.52
N SER A 134 61.62 14.52 10.01
CA SER A 134 61.47 14.23 8.59
C SER A 134 60.45 15.16 7.90
N ARG A 135 60.42 15.14 6.56
CA ARG A 135 59.50 15.97 5.77
C ARG A 135 58.69 15.18 4.72
N PRO A 136 57.66 14.44 5.13
CA PRO A 136 56.81 13.67 4.22
C PRO A 136 55.94 14.57 3.33
N ASP A 137 55.67 14.10 2.12
CA ASP A 137 54.83 14.80 1.15
C ASP A 137 53.34 14.57 1.39
N SER A 138 52.97 13.40 1.92
CA SER A 138 51.56 13.05 2.12
C SER A 138 51.32 12.17 3.33
N LEU A 139 50.17 12.35 3.96
CA LEU A 139 49.57 11.42 4.91
C LEU A 139 48.58 10.51 4.14
N VAL A 140 48.79 9.22 4.19
CA VAL A 140 47.96 8.19 3.55
C VAL A 140 47.35 7.31 4.61
N PHE A 141 46.11 6.89 4.42
CA PHE A 141 45.40 5.97 5.31
C PHE A 141 44.20 5.37 4.56
N TYR A 142 43.60 4.32 5.08
CA TYR A 142 42.30 3.81 4.62
C TYR A 142 41.22 4.22 5.62
N ALA A 143 40.03 4.52 5.13
CA ALA A 143 38.90 4.89 5.97
C ALA A 143 37.60 4.20 5.59
N LYS A 144 36.77 3.90 6.61
CA LYS A 144 35.32 3.73 6.51
C LYS A 144 34.66 4.80 7.36
N ARG A 145 33.43 5.17 7.04
CA ARG A 145 32.71 6.22 7.79
C ARG A 145 31.22 5.95 7.77
N THR A 146 30.58 6.14 8.92
CA THR A 146 29.14 5.94 9.08
C THR A 146 28.54 7.05 9.95
N HIS A 147 27.44 7.65 9.49
CA HIS A 147 26.59 8.48 10.33
C HIS A 147 25.52 7.67 11.05
N ALA A 148 25.08 8.16 12.20
CA ALA A 148 23.91 7.64 12.88
C ALA A 148 22.68 7.74 11.96
N GLN A 149 21.98 6.61 11.77
CA GLN A 149 20.80 6.52 10.88
C GLN A 149 19.55 7.15 11.51
N GLU A 150 19.49 7.17 12.85
CA GLU A 150 18.37 7.71 13.63
C GLU A 150 18.90 8.64 14.72
N ALA A 151 18.04 9.58 15.15
CA ALA A 151 18.39 10.48 16.25
C ALA A 151 18.60 9.68 17.55
N PRO A 152 19.73 9.87 18.24
CA PRO A 152 20.04 9.19 19.50
C PRO A 152 19.06 9.64 20.60
N ALA A 153 18.88 8.79 21.61
CA ALA A 153 18.04 9.13 22.77
C ALA A 153 18.59 10.33 23.56
N ASN A 154 19.91 10.51 23.57
CA ASN A 154 20.60 11.64 24.18
C ASN A 154 21.77 12.07 23.29
N GLY A 155 22.11 13.36 23.34
CA GLY A 155 23.18 13.93 22.53
C GLY A 155 22.68 14.61 21.25
N SER A 156 23.61 15.25 20.56
CA SER A 156 23.35 16.02 19.35
C SER A 156 23.26 15.09 18.12
N PHE A 157 22.25 15.29 17.27
CA PHE A 157 22.11 14.53 16.02
C PHE A 157 22.59 15.38 14.85
N ASN A 158 23.64 14.94 14.16
CA ASN A 158 24.11 15.59 12.94
C ASN A 158 24.55 14.56 11.90
N SER A 159 23.68 14.26 10.94
CA SER A 159 23.97 13.35 9.82
C SER A 159 24.79 14.00 8.70
N LYS A 160 25.22 15.25 8.87
CA LYS A 160 26.06 16.00 7.92
C LYS A 160 27.39 16.44 8.52
N GLU A 161 27.69 16.01 9.75
CA GLU A 161 28.99 16.23 10.35
C GLU A 161 30.08 15.72 9.40
N LYS A 162 31.26 16.31 9.43
CA LYS A 162 32.46 15.77 8.77
C LYS A 162 33.38 15.15 9.81
N ALA A 163 34.10 14.09 9.46
CA ALA A 163 35.21 13.60 10.27
C ALA A 163 36.50 14.34 9.85
N MET A 164 37.57 14.22 10.63
CA MET A 164 38.82 14.95 10.37
C MET A 164 40.05 14.04 10.47
N ALA A 165 40.99 14.22 9.54
CA ALA A 165 42.37 13.79 9.65
C ALA A 165 43.28 15.02 9.69
N ILE A 166 44.08 15.16 10.74
CA ILE A 166 44.90 16.35 10.98
C ILE A 166 46.34 15.91 11.17
N PHE A 167 47.26 16.55 10.45
CA PHE A 167 48.70 16.42 10.64
C PHE A 167 49.29 17.79 10.90
N TYR A 168 50.20 17.89 11.86
CA TYR A 168 51.00 19.10 12.03
C TYR A 168 52.37 18.79 12.64
N SER A 169 53.36 19.60 12.27
CA SER A 169 54.74 19.48 12.77
C SER A 169 55.33 20.86 13.09
N TRP A 170 56.24 20.92 14.05
CA TRP A 170 56.79 22.17 14.56
C TRP A 170 58.21 22.01 15.11
N THR A 171 58.89 23.14 15.30
CA THR A 171 60.13 23.27 16.09
C THR A 171 59.83 23.95 17.42
N GLY A 172 60.69 23.81 18.43
CA GLY A 172 60.58 24.51 19.71
C GLY A 172 59.45 23.99 20.59
N THR A 173 58.95 24.81 21.50
CA THR A 173 57.83 24.42 22.37
C THR A 173 56.88 25.58 22.68
N THR A 174 55.60 25.27 22.91
CA THR A 174 54.64 26.19 23.57
C THR A 174 54.26 25.69 24.96
N SER A 175 53.82 26.61 25.82
CA SER A 175 53.15 26.32 27.09
C SER A 175 51.99 27.28 27.29
N SER A 176 50.81 26.74 27.58
CA SER A 176 49.61 27.50 27.95
C SER A 176 48.90 26.90 29.15
N LYS A 177 48.30 27.78 29.96
CA LYS A 177 47.45 27.37 31.10
C LYS A 177 46.07 27.00 30.59
N VAL A 178 45.64 25.77 30.86
CA VAL A 178 44.37 25.22 30.38
C VAL A 178 43.61 24.58 31.54
N ILE A 179 42.32 24.90 31.64
CA ILE A 179 41.42 24.27 32.60
C ILE A 179 40.92 22.95 32.02
N THR A 180 41.11 21.88 32.78
CA THR A 180 40.65 20.52 32.50
C THR A 180 39.75 20.04 33.63
N GLY A 181 39.26 18.80 33.55
CA GLY A 181 38.42 18.22 34.60
C GLY A 181 36.97 18.61 34.39
N MET A 182 36.30 19.08 35.45
CA MET A 182 34.86 19.43 35.40
C MET A 182 34.65 20.84 35.94
N SER A 183 33.64 21.58 35.48
CA SER A 183 33.38 22.97 35.93
C SER A 183 33.14 23.11 37.43
N ASN A 184 32.66 22.05 38.11
CA ASN A 184 32.46 22.00 39.55
C ASN A 184 33.74 21.57 40.33
N ALA A 185 34.77 21.11 39.63
CA ALA A 185 36.07 20.72 40.17
C ALA A 185 37.18 20.96 39.10
N PRO A 186 37.42 22.22 38.70
CA PRO A 186 38.33 22.54 37.62
C PRO A 186 39.78 22.25 38.03
N VAL A 187 40.57 21.73 37.08
CA VAL A 187 42.01 21.47 37.26
C VAL A 187 42.77 22.24 36.21
N GLU A 188 43.50 23.27 36.62
CA GLU A 188 44.42 23.98 35.74
C GLU A 188 45.71 23.17 35.55
N ILE A 189 46.10 22.95 34.31
CA ILE A 189 47.39 22.34 33.96
C ILE A 189 48.12 23.22 32.95
N ASP A 190 49.45 23.19 33.00
CA ASP A 190 50.29 23.75 31.95
C ASP A 190 50.37 22.72 30.82
N MET A 191 49.72 23.00 29.68
CA MET A 191 49.78 22.13 28.50
C MET A 191 50.95 22.55 27.62
N ILE A 192 51.87 21.61 27.42
CA ILE A 192 53.01 21.78 26.52
C ILE A 192 52.60 21.34 25.12
N ASP A 193 52.86 22.18 24.13
CA ASP A 193 52.59 21.91 22.71
C ASP A 193 51.12 21.52 22.47
N ARG A 194 50.18 22.29 23.04
CA ARG A 194 48.75 22.14 22.74
C ARG A 194 48.50 22.39 21.26
N GLU A 195 47.69 21.55 20.61
CA GLU A 195 47.42 21.61 19.16
C GLU A 195 46.96 23.00 18.70
N LYS A 196 46.03 23.63 19.44
CA LYS A 196 45.53 24.98 19.10
C LYS A 196 46.64 26.04 19.20
N ASP A 197 47.62 25.87 20.08
CA ASP A 197 48.74 26.81 20.24
C ASP A 197 49.76 26.66 19.11
N ILE A 198 50.08 25.42 18.73
CA ILE A 198 51.00 25.13 17.62
C ILE A 198 50.41 25.58 16.28
N LEU A 199 49.11 25.37 16.07
CA LEU A 199 48.39 25.80 14.86
C LEU A 199 48.12 27.31 14.83
N GLY A 200 48.41 28.04 15.91
CA GLY A 200 48.19 29.49 15.99
C GLY A 200 46.72 29.89 16.05
N MET A 201 45.85 29.03 16.58
CA MET A 201 44.42 29.29 16.75
C MET A 201 44.17 30.22 17.96
N PRO A 202 43.11 31.06 17.93
CA PRO A 202 42.72 31.85 19.10
C PRO A 202 42.20 30.94 20.22
N THR A 203 42.81 31.01 21.41
CA THR A 203 42.50 30.10 22.52
C THR A 203 42.07 30.78 23.82
N GLY A 204 42.19 32.11 23.90
CA GLY A 204 41.87 32.87 25.13
C GLY A 204 42.88 32.70 26.27
N SER A 205 43.86 31.79 26.14
CA SER A 205 44.98 31.63 27.08
C SER A 205 46.19 32.42 26.62
N GLU A 206 47.02 32.87 27.55
CA GLU A 206 48.37 33.35 27.24
C GLU A 206 49.24 32.16 26.81
N VAL A 207 49.78 32.23 25.60
CA VAL A 207 50.68 31.21 25.03
C VAL A 207 52.11 31.74 25.14
N THR A 208 52.98 30.98 25.80
CA THR A 208 54.41 31.29 25.94
C THR A 208 55.25 30.24 25.21
N GLY A 209 56.47 30.59 24.80
CA GLY A 209 57.38 29.68 24.11
C GLY A 209 57.91 30.23 22.78
N ASP A 210 58.72 29.42 22.10
CA ASP A 210 59.41 29.77 20.85
C ASP A 210 58.98 28.90 19.65
N ALA A 211 57.95 28.08 19.84
CA ALA A 211 57.52 27.12 18.83
C ALA A 211 57.11 27.78 17.51
N LYS A 212 57.43 27.09 16.41
CA LYS A 212 57.10 27.53 15.06
C LYS A 212 56.52 26.39 14.26
N LEU A 213 55.37 26.62 13.65
CA LEU A 213 54.72 25.67 12.76
C LEU A 213 55.59 25.43 11.50
N VAL A 214 55.89 24.16 11.21
CA VAL A 214 56.68 23.75 10.05
C VAL A 214 55.77 23.29 8.93
N ALA A 215 54.76 22.46 9.23
CA ALA A 215 53.76 22.01 8.28
C ALA A 215 52.45 21.72 8.99
N SER A 216 51.33 21.86 8.28
CA SER A 216 50.03 21.42 8.76
C SER A 216 49.10 21.05 7.61
N VAL A 217 48.18 20.14 7.87
CA VAL A 217 47.02 19.89 7.01
C VAL A 217 45.83 19.47 7.87
N GLU A 218 44.67 20.04 7.56
CA GLU A 218 43.38 19.70 8.14
C GLU A 218 42.50 19.15 7.03
N TYR A 219 42.33 17.83 6.98
CA TYR A 219 41.63 17.15 5.90
C TYR A 219 40.22 16.70 6.33
N PRO A 220 39.16 17.26 5.76
CA PRO A 220 37.79 16.84 6.04
C PRO A 220 37.45 15.53 5.32
N ILE A 221 36.84 14.60 6.05
CA ILE A 221 36.29 13.35 5.51
C ILE A 221 34.76 13.48 5.53
N GLU A 222 34.16 13.68 4.36
CA GLU A 222 32.73 13.96 4.19
C GLU A 222 31.94 12.71 3.78
N GLY A 223 30.64 12.70 4.08
CA GLY A 223 29.73 11.62 3.69
C GLY A 223 29.97 10.29 4.41
N ASP A 224 29.17 9.28 4.04
CA ASP A 224 29.38 7.88 4.42
C ASP A 224 30.36 7.20 3.46
N ILE A 225 31.20 6.33 4.00
CA ILE A 225 32.18 5.53 3.25
C ILE A 225 31.97 4.08 3.67
N GLU A 226 31.21 3.34 2.86
CA GLU A 226 30.79 1.96 3.16
C GLU A 226 31.96 0.97 3.05
N ASN A 227 32.78 1.09 2.00
CA ASN A 227 33.93 0.23 1.74
C ASN A 227 35.24 0.96 2.07
N TRP A 228 36.24 0.21 2.55
CA TRP A 228 37.59 0.73 2.81
C TRP A 228 38.12 1.53 1.62
N THR A 229 38.21 2.85 1.81
CA THR A 229 38.63 3.77 0.75
C THR A 229 39.94 4.42 1.14
N ARG A 230 40.94 4.32 0.25
CA ARG A 230 42.25 4.94 0.46
C ARG A 230 42.14 6.45 0.38
N GLN A 231 42.61 7.13 1.41
CA GLN A 231 42.78 8.57 1.50
C GLN A 231 44.25 8.94 1.29
N SER A 232 44.50 10.05 0.60
CA SER A 232 45.84 10.55 0.31
C SER A 232 45.84 12.06 0.43
N VAL A 233 46.47 12.57 1.47
CA VAL A 233 46.40 13.97 1.88
C VAL A 233 47.77 14.61 1.73
N ALA A 234 47.88 15.62 0.86
CA ALA A 234 49.12 16.37 0.70
C ALA A 234 49.42 17.22 1.95
N ILE A 235 50.66 17.20 2.42
CA ILE A 235 51.11 17.96 3.60
C ILE A 235 51.56 19.35 3.15
N ASP A 236 50.99 20.40 3.76
CA ASP A 236 51.30 21.79 3.42
C ASP A 236 52.39 22.36 4.35
N TYR A 237 53.58 22.58 3.77
CA TYR A 237 54.74 23.13 4.48
C TYR A 237 54.69 24.66 4.56
N LYS A 238 54.70 25.16 5.79
CA LYS A 238 54.68 26.59 6.14
C LYS A 238 56.08 27.18 6.30
N SER A 239 57.11 26.34 6.46
CA SER A 239 58.50 26.77 6.55
C SER A 239 59.47 25.79 5.88
N ASP A 240 60.69 26.26 5.63
CA ASP A 240 61.77 25.47 5.03
C ASP A 240 62.58 24.66 6.05
N GLY A 241 62.40 24.91 7.36
CA GLY A 241 63.12 24.18 8.42
C GLY A 241 62.62 22.75 8.59
N ASN A 242 63.49 21.87 9.11
CA ASN A 242 63.08 20.54 9.55
C ASN A 242 62.28 20.65 10.86
N PRO A 243 61.23 19.83 11.03
CA PRO A 243 60.52 19.77 12.31
C PRO A 243 61.40 19.15 13.41
N GLU A 244 61.00 19.37 14.65
CA GLU A 244 61.52 18.63 15.82
C GLU A 244 60.47 17.67 16.38
N LYS A 245 59.18 17.98 16.19
CA LYS A 245 58.04 17.21 16.69
C LYS A 245 56.89 17.19 15.68
N MET A 246 56.04 16.19 15.79
CA MET A 246 54.77 16.12 15.06
C MET A 246 53.64 15.55 15.91
N ASN A 247 52.42 15.75 15.42
CA ASN A 247 51.26 15.02 15.87
C ASN A 247 50.33 14.70 14.70
N ILE A 248 49.61 13.58 14.83
CA ILE A 248 48.55 13.15 13.92
C ILE A 248 47.29 12.91 14.75
N ILE A 249 46.16 13.41 14.28
CA ILE A 249 44.86 13.25 14.92
C ILE A 249 43.86 12.73 13.89
N PHE A 250 43.21 11.61 14.20
CA PHE A 250 42.02 11.15 13.48
C PHE A 250 40.80 11.29 14.39
N SER A 251 39.76 11.96 13.90
CA SER A 251 38.56 12.25 14.67
C SER A 251 37.30 11.84 13.92
N ALA A 252 36.37 11.18 14.61
CA ALA A 252 35.04 10.89 14.09
C ALA A 252 34.17 12.16 13.93
N SER A 253 34.65 13.30 14.44
CA SER A 253 33.96 14.60 14.43
C SER A 253 34.69 15.70 13.65
N ASP A 254 33.99 16.83 13.47
CA ASP A 254 34.62 18.10 13.08
C ASP A 254 35.44 18.62 14.26
N TYR A 255 36.69 18.16 14.35
CA TYR A 255 37.54 18.21 15.54
C TYR A 255 37.60 19.59 16.23
N PHE A 256 37.67 20.67 15.45
CA PHE A 256 37.73 22.04 15.99
C PHE A 256 36.35 22.72 16.14
N ASN A 257 35.27 22.08 15.69
CA ASN A 257 33.92 22.64 15.71
C ASN A 257 32.94 21.76 16.49
N ARG A 258 32.92 21.97 17.81
CA ARG A 258 32.07 21.23 18.73
C ARG A 258 30.56 21.37 18.45
N SER A 259 30.14 22.45 17.79
CA SER A 259 28.71 22.69 17.49
C SER A 259 28.13 21.73 16.46
N GLU A 260 28.99 21.08 15.67
CA GLU A 260 28.61 20.14 14.62
C GLU A 260 28.61 18.67 15.08
N LEU A 261 28.91 18.39 16.37
CA LEU A 261 28.99 17.02 16.87
C LEU A 261 27.71 16.22 16.59
N GLY A 262 27.84 15.05 15.98
CA GLY A 262 26.76 14.07 15.83
C GLY A 262 27.05 12.80 16.63
N THR A 263 26.26 12.54 17.67
CA THR A 263 26.33 11.32 18.46
C THR A 263 25.98 10.10 17.61
N GLY A 264 26.77 9.04 17.72
CA GLY A 264 26.65 7.80 16.97
C GLY A 264 27.40 7.81 15.62
N ASN A 265 27.93 8.96 15.18
CA ASN A 265 28.80 9.01 14.02
C ASN A 265 30.14 8.33 14.33
N ALA A 266 30.67 7.56 13.38
CA ALA A 266 31.88 6.77 13.54
C ALA A 266 32.82 6.90 12.34
N LEU A 267 34.11 6.89 12.64
CA LEU A 267 35.21 6.82 11.68
C LEU A 267 36.05 5.59 11.97
N TYR A 268 36.40 4.85 10.93
CA TYR A 268 37.32 3.73 10.99
C TYR A 268 38.57 4.11 10.22
N VAL A 269 39.75 3.86 10.78
CA VAL A 269 41.03 4.18 10.14
C VAL A 269 41.96 2.99 10.22
N ASP A 270 42.68 2.74 9.14
CA ASP A 270 43.65 1.66 9.02
C ASP A 270 44.83 2.09 8.13
N ASP A 271 45.96 1.39 8.25
CA ASP A 271 47.14 1.53 7.38
C ASP A 271 47.63 2.98 7.23
N VAL A 272 47.79 3.68 8.35
CA VAL A 272 48.28 5.07 8.37
C VAL A 272 49.75 5.10 8.03
N GLN A 273 50.11 5.90 7.02
CA GLN A 273 51.46 6.00 6.47
C GLN A 273 51.83 7.43 6.13
N LEU A 274 53.07 7.81 6.44
CA LEU A 274 53.70 9.00 5.89
C LEU A 274 54.44 8.61 4.59
N VAL A 275 54.07 9.28 3.50
CA VAL A 275 54.66 9.05 2.17
C VAL A 275 55.73 10.09 1.89
N TYR A 276 56.90 9.60 1.47
CA TYR A 276 58.08 10.37 1.08
C TYR A 276 58.35 10.08 -0.39
N ASN A 277 58.21 11.09 -1.25
CA ASN A 277 58.15 10.97 -2.68
C ASN A 277 59.54 11.18 -3.33
N SER A 278 60.35 10.12 -3.39
CA SER A 278 61.51 10.06 -4.31
C SER A 278 61.08 9.68 -5.75
N ARG A 279 59.93 10.18 -6.21
CA ARG A 279 59.34 9.93 -7.54
C ARG A 279 59.37 11.19 -8.40
N LEU A 280 59.24 11.04 -9.72
CA LEU A 280 59.07 12.19 -10.62
C LEU A 280 57.65 12.76 -10.49
N LYS A 281 57.57 14.08 -10.33
CA LYS A 281 56.38 14.92 -10.45
C LYS A 281 56.01 15.21 -11.90
N SER A 282 57.01 15.41 -12.74
CA SER A 282 56.82 15.61 -14.17
C SER A 282 58.02 15.14 -14.96
N LEU A 283 57.73 14.69 -16.18
CA LEU A 283 58.73 14.34 -17.17
C LEU A 283 58.40 15.04 -18.49
N VAL A 284 59.31 15.89 -18.94
CA VAL A 284 59.19 16.67 -20.17
C VAL A 284 60.35 16.31 -21.08
N VAL A 285 60.07 15.99 -22.35
CA VAL A 285 61.06 15.70 -23.38
C VAL A 285 60.83 16.62 -24.58
N ASP A 286 61.87 17.31 -25.04
CA ASP A 286 61.81 18.34 -26.10
C ASP A 286 60.77 19.43 -25.82
N GLY A 287 60.63 19.82 -24.54
CA GLY A 287 59.66 20.84 -24.10
C GLY A 287 58.20 20.39 -24.08
N LYS A 288 57.90 19.10 -24.34
CA LYS A 288 56.56 18.52 -24.23
C LYS A 288 56.49 17.51 -23.11
N GLU A 289 55.41 17.53 -22.32
CA GLU A 289 55.17 16.48 -21.33
C GLU A 289 55.09 15.11 -22.01
N VAL A 290 55.69 14.10 -21.38
CA VAL A 290 55.61 12.72 -21.86
C VAL A 290 54.16 12.26 -21.79
N ASN A 291 53.61 11.88 -22.94
CA ASN A 291 52.23 11.39 -23.02
C ASN A 291 52.08 10.11 -22.18
N GLY A 292 51.01 10.02 -21.39
CA GLY A 292 50.79 8.91 -20.46
C GLY A 292 51.77 8.88 -19.26
N PHE A 293 52.44 10.00 -18.95
CA PHE A 293 53.28 10.09 -17.76
C PHE A 293 52.47 9.82 -16.48
N SER A 294 52.96 8.89 -15.68
CA SER A 294 52.45 8.56 -14.36
C SER A 294 53.63 8.32 -13.41
N ASP A 295 53.52 8.82 -12.19
CA ASP A 295 54.58 8.70 -11.18
C ASP A 295 54.91 7.24 -10.80
N GLY A 296 53.97 6.32 -11.04
CA GLY A 296 54.10 4.88 -10.84
C GLY A 296 54.52 4.06 -12.07
N VAL A 297 54.71 4.68 -13.23
CA VAL A 297 55.26 4.03 -14.43
C VAL A 297 56.75 4.30 -14.51
N PHE A 298 57.55 3.24 -14.45
CA PHE A 298 59.01 3.33 -14.41
C PHE A 298 59.66 3.09 -15.77
N ASP A 299 58.94 2.56 -16.75
CA ASP A 299 59.47 2.29 -18.07
C ASP A 299 58.60 2.96 -19.12
N TYR A 300 59.20 3.86 -19.89
CA TYR A 300 58.57 4.59 -20.97
C TYR A 300 59.23 4.23 -22.28
N GLN A 301 58.42 4.00 -23.30
CA GLN A 301 58.89 3.95 -24.67
C GLN A 301 58.46 5.23 -25.39
N LEU A 302 59.43 6.03 -25.81
CA LEU A 302 59.21 7.27 -26.52
C LEU A 302 59.61 7.14 -28.00
N PRO A 303 59.07 7.97 -28.90
CA PRO A 303 59.43 7.93 -30.31
C PRO A 303 60.93 8.11 -30.54
N ALA A 304 61.47 7.40 -31.53
CA ALA A 304 62.90 7.40 -31.83
C ALA A 304 63.46 8.78 -32.20
N ASP A 305 62.63 9.68 -32.75
CA ASP A 305 63.01 11.04 -33.12
C ASP A 305 63.16 12.00 -31.92
N LEU A 306 62.73 11.59 -30.72
CA LEU A 306 63.01 12.30 -29.46
C LEU A 306 64.36 11.93 -28.84
N GLN A 307 65.10 10.99 -29.43
CA GLN A 307 66.41 10.61 -28.91
C GLN A 307 67.38 11.81 -28.91
N GLY A 308 68.05 12.04 -27.77
CA GLY A 308 69.02 13.12 -27.61
C GLY A 308 68.42 14.52 -27.47
N LYS A 309 67.09 14.63 -27.35
CA LYS A 309 66.41 15.88 -27.00
C LYS A 309 66.56 16.21 -25.52
N ASP A 310 66.25 17.46 -25.16
CA ASP A 310 66.32 17.91 -23.77
C ASP A 310 65.29 17.18 -22.90
N ILE A 311 65.71 16.79 -21.69
CA ILE A 311 64.90 16.03 -20.74
C ILE A 311 64.85 16.82 -19.44
N VAL A 312 63.66 17.27 -19.07
CA VAL A 312 63.40 17.94 -17.80
C VAL A 312 62.57 17.01 -16.93
N ALA A 313 63.21 16.48 -15.89
CA ALA A 313 62.61 15.57 -14.94
C ALA A 313 62.57 16.27 -13.57
N THR A 314 61.36 16.48 -13.05
CA THR A 314 61.15 17.20 -11.78
C THR A 314 60.74 16.20 -10.71
N ALA A 315 61.42 16.16 -9.57
CA ALA A 315 61.00 15.31 -8.45
C ALA A 315 59.78 15.89 -7.71
N PHE A 316 59.02 15.02 -7.05
CA PHE A 316 57.97 15.43 -6.11
C PHE A 316 58.56 15.98 -4.81
N GLY A 317 59.47 15.23 -4.18
CA GLY A 317 60.12 15.63 -2.95
C GLY A 317 60.91 16.92 -3.17
N LYS A 318 60.61 17.94 -2.38
CA LYS A 318 61.29 19.25 -2.43
C LYS A 318 62.81 19.12 -2.27
N ASP A 319 63.24 18.17 -1.45
CA ASP A 319 64.64 17.88 -1.13
C ASP A 319 65.18 16.67 -1.92
N ALA A 320 64.39 16.11 -2.84
CA ALA A 320 64.83 15.01 -3.70
C ALA A 320 65.71 15.52 -4.86
N THR A 321 66.77 14.79 -5.14
CA THR A 321 67.70 15.04 -6.24
C THR A 321 67.34 14.18 -7.44
N VAL A 322 67.55 14.71 -8.64
CA VAL A 322 67.31 14.00 -9.91
C VAL A 322 68.62 13.86 -10.66
N GLU A 323 69.00 12.63 -10.98
CA GLU A 323 70.18 12.27 -11.75
C GLU A 323 69.74 11.64 -13.07
N THR A 324 70.19 12.15 -14.21
CA THR A 324 69.83 11.61 -15.53
C THR A 324 71.06 11.10 -16.24
N VAL A 325 71.06 9.82 -16.62
CA VAL A 325 72.14 9.13 -17.34
C VAL A 325 71.61 8.63 -18.67
N THR A 326 72.29 8.95 -19.78
CA THR A 326 71.86 8.50 -21.11
C THR A 326 72.92 7.59 -21.73
N GLU A 327 72.49 6.41 -22.16
CA GLU A 327 73.31 5.39 -22.82
C GLU A 327 72.61 4.91 -24.10
N GLY A 328 73.11 5.35 -25.26
CA GLY A 328 72.53 4.97 -26.56
C GLY A 328 71.10 5.48 -26.72
N ASN A 329 70.15 4.57 -26.91
CA ASN A 329 68.72 4.86 -27.04
C ASN A 329 67.95 4.73 -25.70
N MET A 330 68.66 4.57 -24.58
CA MET A 330 68.06 4.51 -23.25
C MET A 330 68.52 5.70 -22.41
N THR A 331 67.59 6.30 -21.68
CA THR A 331 67.89 7.28 -20.64
C THR A 331 67.34 6.76 -19.32
N THR A 332 68.17 6.74 -18.30
CA THR A 332 67.83 6.36 -16.94
C THR A 332 67.80 7.60 -16.06
N ILE A 333 66.64 7.89 -15.46
CA ILE A 333 66.42 9.00 -14.53
C ILE A 333 66.29 8.41 -13.14
N THR A 334 67.19 8.79 -12.25
CA THR A 334 67.24 8.33 -10.87
C THR A 334 66.85 9.46 -9.94
N VAL A 335 65.80 9.27 -9.15
CA VAL A 335 65.34 10.24 -8.16
C VAL A 335 65.72 9.72 -6.77
N LYS A 336 66.50 10.50 -6.01
CA LYS A 336 67.02 10.15 -4.69
C LYS A 336 66.60 11.18 -3.66
N ASP A 337 65.99 10.74 -2.57
CA ASP A 337 65.74 11.59 -1.40
C ASP A 337 66.79 11.28 -0.31
N GLU A 338 67.67 12.23 -0.03
CA GLU A 338 68.78 12.06 0.92
C GLU A 338 68.36 12.29 2.38
N THR A 339 67.17 12.87 2.63
CA THR A 339 66.67 13.14 3.99
C THR A 339 66.21 11.87 4.72
N ALA A 340 65.98 10.79 3.99
CA ALA A 340 65.53 9.49 4.51
C ALA A 340 66.67 8.50 4.85
N MET A 341 67.90 8.98 5.13
CA MET A 341 69.08 8.13 5.39
C MET A 341 69.30 7.00 4.35
N GLY A 342 69.01 7.27 3.07
CA GLY A 342 69.39 6.39 1.95
C GLY A 342 68.41 5.29 1.55
N GLU A 343 67.18 5.24 2.08
CA GLU A 343 66.26 4.11 1.80
C GLU A 343 65.33 4.24 0.58
N LYS A 344 65.32 5.34 -0.21
CA LYS A 344 64.44 5.40 -1.40
C LYS A 344 65.06 6.06 -2.64
N VAL A 345 65.57 5.21 -3.54
CA VAL A 345 65.99 5.55 -4.91
C VAL A 345 64.98 4.98 -5.90
N ASN A 346 64.33 5.79 -6.72
CA ASN A 346 63.51 5.30 -7.85
C ASN A 346 64.21 5.57 -9.17
N THR A 347 64.05 4.63 -10.12
CA THR A 347 64.67 4.71 -11.43
C THR A 347 63.61 4.61 -12.51
N TYR A 348 63.58 5.60 -13.40
CA TYR A 348 62.75 5.65 -14.58
C TYR A 348 63.61 5.42 -15.82
N THR A 349 63.18 4.53 -16.72
CA THR A 349 63.84 4.22 -17.97
C THR A 349 63.04 4.78 -19.13
N LEU A 350 63.66 5.62 -19.95
CA LEU A 350 63.11 6.07 -21.22
C LEU A 350 63.83 5.34 -22.35
N THR A 351 63.11 4.55 -23.13
CA THR A 351 63.63 3.87 -24.32
C THR A 351 63.12 4.59 -25.57
N PHE A 352 64.01 5.16 -26.37
CA PHE A 352 63.66 5.86 -27.61
C PHE A 352 63.66 4.86 -28.78
N LYS A 353 62.46 4.45 -29.22
CA LYS A 353 62.28 3.54 -30.38
C LYS A 353 60.86 3.64 -30.96
N GLY A 354 60.74 3.30 -32.25
CA GLY A 354 59.48 3.36 -33.00
C GLY A 354 59.01 4.78 -33.30
N VAL A 355 57.83 4.91 -33.92
CA VAL A 355 57.11 6.18 -34.13
C VAL A 355 55.91 6.29 -33.18
N SER A 356 55.35 7.48 -32.99
CA SER A 356 54.16 7.66 -32.15
C SER A 356 52.96 6.87 -32.69
N ALA A 357 52.36 6.03 -31.85
CA ALA A 357 51.02 5.51 -32.10
C ALA A 357 49.96 6.53 -31.69
N GLU A 358 48.87 6.61 -32.45
CA GLU A 358 47.71 7.46 -32.19
C GLU A 358 46.44 6.65 -32.39
N ILE A 359 45.52 6.70 -31.42
CA ILE A 359 44.21 6.06 -31.49
C ILE A 359 43.13 7.14 -31.53
N GLN A 360 42.33 7.15 -32.59
CA GLN A 360 41.24 8.10 -32.81
C GLN A 360 39.90 7.47 -32.40
N LEU A 361 39.03 8.31 -31.83
CA LEU A 361 37.64 7.98 -31.56
C LEU A 361 36.89 7.60 -32.85
N PRO A 362 35.87 6.73 -32.79
CA PRO A 362 35.03 6.45 -33.94
C PRO A 362 34.29 7.71 -34.42
N ALA A 363 34.01 7.80 -35.72
CA ALA A 363 33.24 8.90 -36.30
C ALA A 363 31.78 8.93 -35.81
N GLU A 364 31.23 7.76 -35.44
CA GLU A 364 29.91 7.59 -34.86
C GLU A 364 29.97 6.52 -33.78
N ILE A 365 29.36 6.79 -32.61
CA ILE A 365 29.35 5.86 -31.49
C ILE A 365 28.40 4.70 -31.84
N PRO A 366 28.84 3.43 -31.75
CA PRO A 366 27.99 2.30 -32.12
C PRO A 366 26.77 2.20 -31.18
N ALA A 367 25.60 2.03 -31.78
CA ALA A 367 24.36 1.77 -31.03
C ALA A 367 24.30 0.28 -30.69
N LEU A 368 24.45 -0.03 -29.40
CA LEU A 368 24.39 -1.40 -28.90
C LEU A 368 23.14 -1.61 -28.04
N THR A 369 22.60 -2.80 -28.11
CA THR A 369 21.54 -3.32 -27.25
C THR A 369 22.07 -4.52 -26.49
N TYR A 370 21.54 -4.77 -25.28
CA TYR A 370 21.85 -5.98 -24.55
C TYR A 370 21.68 -7.23 -25.42
N GLY A 371 22.69 -8.11 -25.45
CA GLY A 371 22.71 -9.27 -26.34
C GLY A 371 23.45 -9.08 -27.66
N ASP A 372 23.90 -7.86 -27.98
CA ASP A 372 24.68 -7.62 -29.19
C ASP A 372 26.14 -8.08 -29.05
N GLU A 373 26.73 -8.48 -30.17
CA GLU A 373 28.13 -8.82 -30.32
C GLU A 373 28.70 -8.10 -31.56
N VAL A 374 29.83 -7.42 -31.40
CA VAL A 374 30.50 -6.66 -32.48
C VAL A 374 31.99 -6.93 -32.52
N ASP A 375 32.60 -6.85 -33.71
CA ASP A 375 34.04 -7.10 -33.91
C ASP A 375 34.94 -5.98 -33.32
N GLY A 376 34.36 -4.84 -32.94
CA GLY A 376 35.06 -3.71 -32.32
C GLY A 376 34.17 -2.47 -32.25
N LEU A 377 34.66 -1.43 -31.58
CA LEU A 377 33.88 -0.20 -31.31
C LEU A 377 34.21 0.96 -32.26
N GLY A 378 34.89 0.68 -33.38
CA GLY A 378 35.16 1.65 -34.44
C GLY A 378 36.34 2.60 -34.19
N PHE A 379 37.13 2.41 -33.13
CA PHE A 379 38.38 3.13 -32.92
C PHE A 379 39.37 2.86 -34.06
N ILE A 380 40.10 3.89 -34.49
CA ILE A 380 41.04 3.81 -35.61
C ILE A 380 42.45 4.10 -35.09
N SER A 381 43.43 3.24 -35.42
CA SER A 381 44.83 3.44 -35.06
C SER A 381 45.76 3.45 -36.27
N ASN A 382 46.82 4.26 -36.21
CA ASN A 382 47.91 4.20 -37.18
C ASN A 382 48.81 2.96 -36.98
N ASN A 383 48.83 2.37 -35.79
CA ASN A 383 49.44 1.07 -35.54
C ASN A 383 48.45 -0.03 -35.95
N THR A 384 48.50 -0.42 -37.22
CA THR A 384 47.64 -1.48 -37.80
C THR A 384 48.16 -2.90 -37.59
N LYS A 385 49.33 -3.06 -36.94
CA LYS A 385 49.94 -4.37 -36.71
C LYS A 385 49.44 -5.03 -35.41
N ASP A 386 49.21 -4.22 -34.38
CA ASP A 386 48.77 -4.68 -33.07
C ASP A 386 47.25 -4.51 -32.91
N ALA A 387 46.59 -5.44 -32.21
CA ALA A 387 45.16 -5.33 -31.94
C ALA A 387 44.88 -4.28 -30.86
N LEU A 388 43.71 -3.63 -30.96
CA LEU A 388 43.21 -2.74 -29.90
C LEU A 388 42.74 -3.60 -28.72
N ALA A 389 43.17 -3.22 -27.51
CA ALA A 389 42.57 -3.66 -26.27
C ALA A 389 41.53 -2.62 -25.81
N TYR A 390 40.51 -3.06 -25.06
CA TYR A 390 39.49 -2.18 -24.50
C TYR A 390 39.46 -2.30 -22.98
N SER A 391 39.35 -1.16 -22.30
CA SER A 391 39.02 -1.09 -20.88
C SER A 391 37.67 -0.41 -20.70
N PHE A 392 36.89 -0.90 -19.74
CA PHE A 392 35.54 -0.42 -19.46
C PHE A 392 35.49 0.14 -18.03
N SER A 393 34.93 1.33 -17.85
CA SER A 393 34.81 1.97 -16.53
C SER A 393 33.82 1.28 -15.58
N LYS A 394 33.00 0.36 -16.11
CA LYS A 394 31.94 -0.32 -15.38
C LYS A 394 31.86 -1.78 -15.81
N GLU A 395 32.05 -2.68 -14.85
CA GLU A 395 31.86 -4.11 -15.07
C GLU A 395 30.38 -4.43 -15.35
N GLY A 396 30.15 -5.50 -16.12
CA GLY A 396 28.80 -6.01 -16.38
C GLY A 396 27.99 -5.27 -17.45
N VAL A 397 28.55 -4.28 -18.16
CA VAL A 397 27.90 -3.62 -19.31
C VAL A 397 28.44 -4.15 -20.63
N LEU A 398 29.76 -4.05 -20.83
CA LEU A 398 30.48 -4.63 -21.97
C LEU A 398 31.56 -5.60 -21.47
N GLU A 399 31.85 -6.62 -22.26
CA GLU A 399 33.01 -7.49 -22.08
C GLU A 399 33.70 -7.78 -23.42
N VAL A 400 34.98 -8.16 -23.37
CA VAL A 400 35.69 -8.69 -24.54
C VAL A 400 35.73 -10.21 -24.41
N GLY A 401 35.14 -10.93 -25.36
CA GLY A 401 35.13 -12.38 -25.41
C GLY A 401 36.51 -12.97 -25.70
N GLU A 402 36.70 -14.27 -25.48
CA GLU A 402 37.95 -14.98 -25.80
C GLU A 402 38.31 -14.93 -27.30
N ASP A 403 37.33 -14.67 -28.15
CA ASP A 403 37.46 -14.45 -29.60
C ASP A 403 37.83 -13.01 -29.98
N GLY A 404 38.00 -12.12 -29.00
CA GLY A 404 38.38 -10.72 -29.19
C GLY A 404 37.22 -9.78 -29.53
N LYS A 405 35.98 -10.29 -29.60
CA LYS A 405 34.80 -9.47 -29.90
C LYS A 405 34.25 -8.79 -28.65
N VAL A 406 33.59 -7.65 -28.84
CA VAL A 406 32.93 -6.93 -27.75
C VAL A 406 31.47 -7.38 -27.64
N ARG A 407 31.06 -7.78 -26.45
CA ARG A 407 29.70 -8.27 -26.14
C ARG A 407 28.98 -7.35 -25.17
N ALA A 408 27.72 -7.05 -25.46
CA ALA A 408 26.82 -6.31 -24.58
C ALA A 408 26.17 -7.24 -23.55
N VAL A 409 26.76 -7.27 -22.35
CA VAL A 409 26.37 -8.16 -21.23
C VAL A 409 25.54 -7.49 -20.15
N GLY A 410 25.30 -6.17 -20.28
CA GLY A 410 24.28 -5.48 -19.51
C GLY A 410 23.91 -4.14 -20.15
N ALA A 411 22.72 -3.64 -19.85
CA ALA A 411 22.27 -2.34 -20.30
C ALA A 411 22.78 -1.23 -19.38
N GLY A 412 23.10 -0.07 -19.95
CA GLY A 412 23.57 1.09 -19.19
C GLY A 412 24.68 1.85 -19.90
N GLU A 413 25.12 2.92 -19.25
CA GLU A 413 26.23 3.75 -19.72
C GLU A 413 27.57 3.20 -19.22
N VAL A 414 28.58 3.22 -20.09
CA VAL A 414 29.95 2.80 -19.81
C VAL A 414 30.94 3.70 -20.56
N VAL A 415 32.06 4.04 -19.92
CA VAL A 415 33.17 4.74 -20.58
C VAL A 415 34.15 3.69 -21.09
N VAL A 416 34.51 3.81 -22.36
CA VAL A 416 35.42 2.91 -23.07
C VAL A 416 36.70 3.66 -23.41
N THR A 417 37.84 3.04 -23.08
CA THR A 417 39.16 3.48 -23.56
C THR A 417 39.78 2.36 -24.37
N ALA A 418 40.29 2.69 -25.56
CA ALA A 418 41.03 1.76 -26.39
C ALA A 418 42.54 1.96 -26.20
N SER A 419 43.31 0.88 -26.14
CA SER A 419 44.76 0.94 -25.93
C SER A 419 45.52 -0.05 -26.81
N GLN A 420 46.79 0.26 -27.06
CA GLN A 420 47.74 -0.64 -27.72
C GLN A 420 49.08 -0.63 -26.99
N PRO A 421 49.71 -1.82 -26.82
CA PRO A 421 51.04 -1.90 -26.25
C PRO A 421 52.09 -1.32 -27.20
N GLY A 422 53.24 -0.92 -26.64
CA GLY A 422 54.40 -0.55 -27.45
C GLY A 422 55.05 -1.76 -28.12
N SER A 423 55.58 -1.54 -29.32
CA SER A 423 56.36 -2.51 -30.10
C SER A 423 57.69 -1.89 -30.56
N ASP A 424 58.49 -2.61 -31.35
CA ASP A 424 59.71 -2.03 -31.92
C ASP A 424 59.43 -0.92 -32.95
N ASP A 425 58.24 -0.95 -33.56
CA ASP A 425 57.84 -0.02 -34.61
C ASP A 425 57.00 1.16 -34.08
N PHE A 426 56.26 0.98 -32.98
CA PHE A 426 55.31 1.97 -32.45
C PHE A 426 55.42 2.13 -30.94
N THR A 427 55.25 3.35 -30.44
CA THR A 427 55.08 3.59 -29.00
C THR A 427 53.74 3.05 -28.50
N PRO A 428 53.58 2.80 -27.19
CA PRO A 428 52.26 2.59 -26.59
C PRO A 428 51.32 3.77 -26.86
N ALA A 429 50.01 3.52 -26.93
CA ALA A 429 49.00 4.55 -27.06
C ALA A 429 47.69 4.18 -26.36
N GLU A 430 47.00 5.20 -25.86
CA GLU A 430 45.63 5.13 -25.35
C GLU A 430 44.79 6.19 -26.05
N SER A 431 43.51 5.91 -26.27
CA SER A 431 42.56 6.86 -26.85
C SER A 431 42.05 7.86 -25.81
N GLU A 432 41.48 8.97 -26.28
CA GLU A 432 40.52 9.73 -25.46
C GLU A 432 39.36 8.81 -25.02
N PRO A 433 38.77 9.03 -23.82
CA PRO A 433 37.66 8.22 -23.34
C PRO A 433 36.38 8.47 -24.16
N MET A 434 35.64 7.40 -24.47
CA MET A 434 34.37 7.45 -25.18
C MET A 434 33.23 6.92 -24.31
N THR A 435 32.21 7.73 -24.06
CA THR A 435 30.96 7.27 -23.41
C THR A 435 30.09 6.51 -24.40
N LEU A 436 29.69 5.29 -24.07
CA LEU A 436 28.78 4.46 -24.84
C LEU A 436 27.60 4.03 -23.98
N THR A 437 26.39 4.04 -24.53
CA THR A 437 25.18 3.56 -23.86
C THR A 437 24.69 2.27 -24.52
N VAL A 438 24.59 1.20 -23.74
CA VAL A 438 23.94 -0.05 -24.15
C VAL A 438 22.45 0.04 -23.80
N ALA A 439 21.59 -0.01 -24.82
CA ALA A 439 20.14 -0.01 -24.66
C ALA A 439 19.63 -1.36 -24.13
N LYS A 440 18.44 -1.34 -23.49
CA LYS A 440 17.77 -2.57 -23.08
C LYS A 440 17.23 -3.34 -24.28
N ALA A 441 17.32 -4.67 -24.24
CA ALA A 441 16.75 -5.53 -25.28
C ALA A 441 15.23 -5.61 -25.19
N PRO A 442 14.48 -5.60 -26.30
CA PRO A 442 13.05 -5.87 -26.25
C PRO A 442 12.81 -7.33 -25.83
N LEU A 443 11.94 -7.54 -24.84
CA LEU A 443 11.43 -8.86 -24.44
C LEU A 443 9.92 -8.87 -24.61
N ASN A 444 9.41 -9.68 -25.53
CA ASN A 444 7.99 -9.83 -25.78
C ASN A 444 7.37 -10.72 -24.70
N VAL A 445 6.30 -10.25 -24.08
CA VAL A 445 5.57 -10.94 -23.00
C VAL A 445 4.14 -11.21 -23.47
N SER A 446 3.77 -12.49 -23.50
CA SER A 446 2.43 -12.96 -23.85
C SER A 446 1.92 -13.98 -22.83
N LEU A 447 0.70 -14.49 -23.05
CA LEU A 447 0.15 -15.62 -22.30
C LEU A 447 0.28 -16.89 -23.14
N ALA A 448 0.47 -18.03 -22.47
CA ALA A 448 0.37 -19.33 -23.09
C ALA A 448 -1.06 -19.62 -23.59
N ASP A 449 -1.18 -20.41 -24.67
CA ASP A 449 -2.45 -20.75 -25.33
C ASP A 449 -3.43 -21.56 -24.47
N ASP A 450 -2.96 -22.09 -23.34
CA ASP A 450 -3.73 -22.83 -22.35
C ASP A 450 -4.29 -21.93 -21.23
N ALA A 451 -4.14 -20.61 -21.32
CA ALA A 451 -4.74 -19.68 -20.37
C ALA A 451 -6.27 -19.77 -20.39
N TRP A 452 -6.87 -20.01 -19.21
CA TRP A 452 -8.32 -20.13 -19.05
C TRP A 452 -8.83 -19.52 -17.75
N THR A 453 -10.13 -19.17 -17.72
CA THR A 453 -10.80 -18.64 -16.52
C THR A 453 -12.23 -19.15 -16.45
N TRP A 454 -12.75 -19.34 -15.23
CA TRP A 454 -14.18 -19.57 -15.05
C TRP A 454 -15.00 -18.37 -15.54
N ARG A 455 -16.14 -18.69 -16.15
CA ARG A 455 -17.25 -17.77 -16.40
C ARG A 455 -17.56 -16.93 -15.16
N GLY A 456 -17.73 -15.61 -15.33
CA GLY A 456 -18.15 -14.72 -14.24
C GLY A 456 -17.15 -14.49 -13.11
N ILE A 457 -15.95 -15.07 -13.17
CA ILE A 457 -14.89 -14.90 -12.17
C ILE A 457 -13.75 -14.08 -12.75
N ALA A 458 -13.29 -13.04 -12.04
CA ALA A 458 -12.16 -12.22 -12.48
C ALA A 458 -10.82 -12.98 -12.36
N VAL A 459 -9.88 -12.71 -13.27
CA VAL A 459 -8.52 -13.27 -13.19
C VAL A 459 -7.72 -12.54 -12.12
N SER A 460 -7.20 -13.31 -11.16
CA SER A 460 -6.29 -12.84 -10.11
C SER A 460 -5.44 -14.01 -9.60
N THR A 461 -4.35 -13.73 -8.90
CA THR A 461 -3.55 -14.76 -8.22
C THR A 461 -4.39 -15.55 -7.21
N SER A 462 -5.22 -14.88 -6.40
CA SER A 462 -6.10 -15.58 -5.44
C SER A 462 -7.06 -16.56 -6.11
N ASN A 463 -7.60 -16.21 -7.28
CA ASN A 463 -8.47 -17.11 -8.04
C ASN A 463 -7.70 -18.23 -8.73
N MET A 464 -6.45 -17.98 -9.12
CA MET A 464 -5.56 -19.02 -9.64
C MET A 464 -5.22 -20.05 -8.55
N ASP A 465 -4.88 -19.60 -7.33
CA ASP A 465 -4.59 -20.48 -6.19
C ASP A 465 -5.80 -21.33 -5.78
N LYS A 466 -7.01 -20.78 -5.94
CA LYS A 466 -8.28 -21.47 -5.74
C LYS A 466 -8.72 -22.34 -6.92
N GLY A 467 -7.89 -22.47 -7.96
CA GLY A 467 -8.18 -23.28 -9.14
C GLY A 467 -9.33 -22.77 -10.02
N LYS A 468 -9.59 -21.45 -10.01
CA LYS A 468 -10.67 -20.79 -10.77
C LYS A 468 -10.20 -20.15 -12.08
N CYS A 469 -8.89 -20.01 -12.25
CA CYS A 469 -8.26 -19.64 -13.51
C CYS A 469 -6.84 -20.22 -13.58
N HIS A 470 -6.24 -20.20 -14.76
CA HIS A 470 -4.86 -20.61 -14.99
C HIS A 470 -4.26 -19.75 -16.10
N TYR A 471 -2.98 -19.39 -15.95
CA TYR A 471 -2.18 -18.78 -16.99
C TYR A 471 -0.69 -18.99 -16.72
N THR A 472 0.08 -18.94 -17.79
CA THR A 472 1.54 -18.90 -17.76
C THR A 472 2.01 -17.79 -18.68
N PHE A 473 3.00 -17.00 -18.25
CA PHE A 473 3.64 -16.02 -19.11
C PHE A 473 4.62 -16.70 -20.06
N VAL A 474 4.58 -16.29 -21.33
CA VAL A 474 5.57 -16.68 -22.34
C VAL A 474 6.43 -15.47 -22.64
N TYR A 475 7.74 -15.68 -22.69
CA TYR A 475 8.75 -14.66 -22.93
C TYR A 475 9.51 -15.02 -24.20
N ASP A 476 9.53 -14.11 -25.16
CA ASP A 476 10.25 -14.25 -26.42
C ASP A 476 11.24 -13.10 -26.60
N GLY A 477 12.47 -13.43 -27.00
CA GLY A 477 13.57 -12.46 -27.13
C GLY A 477 14.63 -12.48 -26.02
N TRP A 478 14.66 -13.53 -25.19
CA TRP A 478 15.77 -13.75 -24.26
C TRP A 478 17.12 -13.73 -24.99
N LYS A 479 18.12 -13.15 -24.34
CA LYS A 479 19.50 -13.01 -24.80
C LYS A 479 20.41 -13.88 -23.96
N TRP A 480 21.57 -14.22 -24.55
CA TRP A 480 22.58 -15.04 -23.90
C TRP A 480 21.98 -16.32 -23.29
N ASN A 481 22.31 -16.63 -22.04
CA ASN A 481 21.81 -17.79 -21.30
C ASN A 481 20.57 -17.49 -20.46
N ASP A 482 19.89 -16.35 -20.64
CA ASP A 482 18.74 -16.00 -19.81
C ASP A 482 17.53 -16.91 -20.04
N ALA A 483 17.41 -17.50 -21.23
CA ALA A 483 16.36 -18.47 -21.55
C ALA A 483 16.45 -19.77 -20.71
N GLU A 484 17.62 -20.06 -20.14
CA GLU A 484 17.86 -21.24 -19.30
C GLU A 484 17.57 -20.99 -17.81
N LYS A 485 17.41 -19.72 -17.42
CA LYS A 485 17.16 -19.28 -16.04
C LYS A 485 15.66 -19.16 -15.78
N GLY A 486 15.26 -19.22 -14.51
CA GLY A 486 13.91 -18.85 -14.11
C GLY A 486 13.65 -17.36 -14.40
N ALA A 487 12.46 -17.00 -14.88
CA ALA A 487 12.13 -15.60 -15.18
C ALA A 487 12.31 -14.65 -13.97
N SER A 488 12.12 -15.15 -12.75
CA SER A 488 12.35 -14.38 -11.51
C SER A 488 13.83 -14.13 -11.18
N GLU A 489 14.76 -14.82 -11.83
CA GLU A 489 16.20 -14.58 -11.69
C GLU A 489 16.69 -13.47 -12.62
N VAL A 490 15.96 -13.21 -13.72
CA VAL A 490 16.32 -12.21 -14.74
C VAL A 490 15.48 -10.93 -14.61
N LEU A 491 14.20 -11.08 -14.26
CA LEU A 491 13.29 -9.96 -14.07
C LEU A 491 13.31 -9.53 -12.60
N SER A 492 13.67 -8.28 -12.33
CA SER A 492 13.59 -7.69 -10.98
C SER A 492 12.14 -7.58 -10.48
N LYS A 493 11.17 -7.65 -11.38
CA LYS A 493 9.74 -7.80 -11.06
C LYS A 493 9.04 -8.60 -12.16
N LEU A 494 8.25 -9.60 -11.78
CA LEU A 494 7.44 -10.36 -12.73
C LEU A 494 6.26 -9.51 -13.29
N PRO A 495 5.86 -9.73 -14.55
CA PRO A 495 4.63 -9.18 -15.12
C PRO A 495 3.37 -9.59 -14.36
N THR A 496 2.30 -8.82 -14.53
CA THR A 496 0.96 -9.13 -14.01
C THR A 496 -0.06 -9.18 -15.14
N VAL A 497 -1.12 -9.93 -14.92
CA VAL A 497 -2.26 -10.05 -15.84
C VAL A 497 -3.54 -9.76 -15.10
N SER A 498 -4.46 -9.06 -15.76
CA SER A 498 -5.80 -8.78 -15.25
C SER A 498 -6.84 -9.00 -16.34
N ALA A 499 -7.97 -9.59 -15.95
CA ALA A 499 -9.16 -9.72 -16.79
C ALA A 499 -10.40 -9.72 -15.89
N SER A 500 -11.16 -8.62 -15.91
CA SER A 500 -12.37 -8.47 -15.10
C SER A 500 -13.50 -9.34 -15.64
N ALA A 501 -14.34 -9.88 -14.75
CA ALA A 501 -15.56 -10.55 -15.16
C ALA A 501 -16.57 -9.55 -15.76
N PRO A 502 -17.21 -9.86 -16.90
CA PRO A 502 -18.24 -9.00 -17.47
C PRO A 502 -19.52 -9.02 -16.61
N LYS A 503 -20.28 -7.92 -16.64
CA LYS A 503 -21.59 -7.84 -15.96
C LYS A 503 -22.67 -8.64 -16.67
N ASP A 504 -22.61 -8.66 -18.00
CA ASP A 504 -23.52 -9.42 -18.83
C ASP A 504 -23.09 -10.89 -18.89
N ALA A 505 -24.05 -11.78 -19.14
CA ALA A 505 -23.81 -13.21 -19.19
C ALA A 505 -22.74 -13.57 -20.25
N GLU A 506 -21.80 -14.41 -19.84
CA GLU A 506 -20.68 -14.85 -20.67
C GLU A 506 -20.88 -16.30 -21.11
N ALA A 507 -20.59 -16.59 -22.38
CA ALA A 507 -20.77 -17.92 -22.95
C ALA A 507 -19.55 -18.80 -22.69
N VAL A 508 -19.77 -20.07 -22.32
CA VAL A 508 -18.69 -21.05 -22.23
C VAL A 508 -18.08 -21.29 -23.62
N GLY A 509 -16.75 -21.26 -23.68
CA GLY A 509 -15.97 -21.39 -24.92
C GLY A 509 -15.63 -20.06 -25.60
N SER A 510 -16.14 -18.92 -25.12
CA SER A 510 -15.74 -17.61 -25.63
C SER A 510 -14.32 -17.22 -25.17
N GLU A 511 -13.77 -16.16 -25.78
CA GLU A 511 -12.51 -15.56 -25.36
C GLU A 511 -12.75 -14.30 -24.54
N ARG A 512 -12.02 -14.14 -23.44
CA ARG A 512 -12.01 -12.92 -22.63
C ARG A 512 -10.69 -12.19 -22.79
N ALA A 513 -10.74 -10.94 -23.25
CA ALA A 513 -9.56 -10.09 -23.36
C ALA A 513 -8.90 -9.88 -21.99
N ALA A 514 -7.57 -9.91 -21.99
CA ALA A 514 -6.73 -9.70 -20.83
C ALA A 514 -5.83 -8.48 -21.05
N LYS A 515 -5.45 -7.84 -19.95
CA LYS A 515 -4.45 -6.78 -19.95
C LYS A 515 -3.22 -7.24 -19.19
N LEU A 516 -2.11 -7.35 -19.89
CA LEU A 516 -0.78 -7.57 -19.32
C LEU A 516 -0.18 -6.22 -18.94
N SER A 517 0.48 -6.14 -17.79
CA SER A 517 1.19 -4.93 -17.38
C SER A 517 2.24 -5.22 -16.31
N GLY A 518 2.91 -4.19 -15.80
CA GLY A 518 3.92 -4.31 -14.76
C GLY A 518 5.23 -4.89 -15.29
N GLY A 519 5.89 -5.70 -14.47
CA GLY A 519 7.22 -6.22 -14.75
C GLY A 519 8.34 -5.18 -14.72
N ALA A 520 9.56 -5.62 -14.46
CA ALA A 520 10.77 -4.82 -14.56
C ALA A 520 11.97 -5.73 -14.78
N ALA A 521 12.94 -5.25 -15.55
CA ALA A 521 14.22 -5.92 -15.78
C ALA A 521 15.32 -4.88 -15.91
N GLU A 522 16.54 -5.26 -15.51
CA GLU A 522 17.71 -4.40 -15.69
C GLU A 522 18.06 -4.28 -17.17
N ASN A 523 18.10 -5.42 -17.87
CA ASN A 523 18.63 -5.51 -19.23
C ASN A 523 17.56 -5.57 -20.34
N TYR A 524 16.27 -5.65 -19.98
CA TYR A 524 15.17 -5.77 -20.93
C TYR A 524 14.13 -4.64 -20.83
N ASP A 525 13.59 -4.26 -21.98
CA ASP A 525 12.39 -3.44 -22.12
C ASP A 525 11.21 -4.36 -22.47
N LEU A 526 10.24 -4.47 -21.56
CA LEU A 526 9.14 -5.43 -21.67
C LEU A 526 8.07 -4.92 -22.65
N LYS A 527 7.77 -5.72 -23.67
CA LYS A 527 6.74 -5.44 -24.68
C LYS A 527 5.58 -6.42 -24.49
N PHE A 528 4.41 -5.91 -24.13
CA PHE A 528 3.24 -6.74 -23.83
C PHE A 528 2.39 -6.98 -25.07
N ALA A 529 1.97 -8.23 -25.27
CA ALA A 529 0.99 -8.58 -26.30
C ALA A 529 -0.35 -7.87 -26.06
N GLU A 530 -0.89 -7.22 -27.10
CA GLU A 530 -2.15 -6.46 -27.01
C GLU A 530 -3.39 -7.35 -27.12
N ASP A 531 -3.25 -8.57 -27.65
CA ASP A 531 -4.32 -9.53 -27.91
C ASP A 531 -4.31 -10.71 -26.93
N ALA A 532 -3.73 -10.54 -25.74
CA ALA A 532 -3.75 -11.54 -24.68
C ALA A 532 -5.20 -11.87 -24.28
N LYS A 533 -5.52 -13.16 -24.19
CA LYS A 533 -6.88 -13.64 -23.92
C LYS A 533 -6.90 -14.88 -23.03
N PHE A 534 -8.03 -15.10 -22.38
CA PHE A 534 -8.36 -16.32 -21.65
C PHE A 534 -9.51 -17.04 -22.33
N LYS A 535 -9.42 -18.37 -22.41
CA LYS A 535 -10.57 -19.23 -22.72
C LYS A 535 -11.54 -19.23 -21.54
N VAL A 536 -12.81 -18.92 -21.79
CA VAL A 536 -13.86 -18.97 -20.77
C VAL A 536 -14.38 -20.40 -20.66
N VAL A 537 -14.31 -20.96 -19.46
CA VAL A 537 -14.78 -22.32 -19.17
C VAL A 537 -15.90 -22.30 -18.14
N LYS A 538 -16.58 -23.44 -17.96
CA LYS A 538 -17.62 -23.60 -16.94
C LYS A 538 -17.08 -23.24 -15.55
N ASN A 539 -17.82 -22.43 -14.80
CA ASN A 539 -17.59 -22.31 -13.37
C ASN A 539 -18.05 -23.58 -12.65
N LYS A 540 -17.46 -23.84 -11.47
CA LYS A 540 -17.92 -24.90 -10.57
C LYS A 540 -18.72 -24.28 -9.44
N VAL A 541 -20.02 -24.54 -9.41
CA VAL A 541 -20.91 -24.12 -8.33
C VAL A 541 -20.81 -25.13 -7.19
N GLY A 542 -20.28 -24.68 -6.06
CA GLY A 542 -20.08 -25.53 -4.88
C GLY A 542 -21.30 -25.59 -3.99
N VAL A 543 -21.80 -26.80 -3.71
CA VAL A 543 -22.83 -27.06 -2.70
C VAL A 543 -22.19 -27.21 -1.33
N TYR A 544 -22.53 -26.32 -0.41
CA TYR A 544 -22.14 -26.41 1.00
C TYR A 544 -23.37 -26.63 1.89
N VAL A 545 -23.14 -27.11 3.10
CA VAL A 545 -24.21 -27.40 4.08
C VAL A 545 -24.18 -26.38 5.20
N LYS A 546 -25.35 -26.02 5.73
CA LYS A 546 -25.52 -25.17 6.90
C LYS A 546 -26.31 -25.92 7.97
N TYR A 547 -25.86 -25.78 9.22
CA TYR A 547 -26.57 -26.24 10.40
C TYR A 547 -26.55 -25.14 11.47
N GLY A 548 -27.73 -24.70 11.89
CA GLY A 548 -27.87 -23.46 12.63
C GLY A 548 -27.29 -22.27 11.85
N SER A 549 -26.48 -21.44 12.50
CA SER A 549 -25.72 -20.36 11.83
C SER A 549 -24.36 -20.82 11.26
N ASN A 550 -23.99 -22.09 11.41
CA ASN A 550 -22.69 -22.60 11.00
C ASN A 550 -22.71 -23.10 9.56
N THR A 551 -21.56 -23.06 8.90
CA THR A 551 -21.37 -23.52 7.52
C THR A 551 -20.35 -24.64 7.48
N LEU A 552 -20.62 -25.72 6.76
CA LEU A 552 -19.70 -26.81 6.48
C LEU A 552 -19.23 -26.72 5.03
N SER A 553 -17.97 -26.34 4.81
CA SER A 553 -17.43 -26.04 3.47
C SER A 553 -15.91 -26.18 3.39
N THR A 554 -15.42 -26.75 2.30
CA THR A 554 -13.99 -26.83 1.92
C THR A 554 -13.45 -25.53 1.33
N ALA A 555 -14.30 -24.51 1.13
CA ALA A 555 -13.85 -23.18 0.74
C ALA A 555 -13.00 -22.48 1.82
N TYR A 556 -12.99 -23.03 3.04
CA TYR A 556 -12.28 -22.51 4.20
C TYR A 556 -11.59 -23.67 4.94
N ASP A 557 -10.40 -23.41 5.50
CA ASP A 557 -9.57 -24.47 6.12
C ASP A 557 -9.76 -24.67 7.62
N ASP A 558 -10.55 -23.81 8.28
CA ASP A 558 -10.76 -23.81 9.74
C ASP A 558 -11.71 -24.94 10.19
N GLU A 559 -11.43 -25.53 11.36
CA GLU A 559 -12.18 -26.65 11.95
C GLU A 559 -13.67 -26.32 12.14
N LYS A 560 -14.03 -25.06 12.39
CA LYS A 560 -15.44 -24.64 12.50
C LYS A 560 -16.25 -24.82 11.21
N TYR A 561 -15.57 -25.00 10.07
CA TYR A 561 -16.21 -25.33 8.78
C TYR A 561 -16.23 -26.82 8.47
N ARG A 562 -15.80 -27.65 9.44
CA ARG A 562 -15.76 -29.11 9.36
C ARG A 562 -16.55 -29.74 10.51
N THR A 563 -16.57 -29.11 11.68
CA THR A 563 -17.25 -29.60 12.88
C THR A 563 -18.24 -28.57 13.38
N VAL A 564 -19.48 -29.01 13.62
CA VAL A 564 -20.50 -28.17 14.25
C VAL A 564 -21.04 -28.85 15.50
N ASN A 565 -20.98 -28.15 16.64
CA ASN A 565 -21.62 -28.63 17.85
C ASN A 565 -23.14 -28.44 17.73
N ALA A 566 -23.91 -29.51 17.91
CA ALA A 566 -25.37 -29.53 17.79
C ALA A 566 -26.00 -29.96 19.11
N ALA A 567 -27.11 -29.35 19.51
CA ALA A 567 -27.76 -29.68 20.78
C ALA A 567 -28.35 -31.10 20.75
N VAL A 568 -28.22 -31.84 21.85
CA VAL A 568 -28.91 -33.13 22.03
C VAL A 568 -30.43 -32.95 22.19
N GLY A 569 -31.18 -34.02 21.91
CA GLY A 569 -32.61 -34.09 22.23
C GLY A 569 -33.53 -33.23 21.37
N GLN A 570 -33.08 -32.80 20.19
CA GLN A 570 -33.91 -32.06 19.24
C GLN A 570 -34.91 -33.00 18.55
N GLU A 571 -36.12 -32.52 18.28
CA GLU A 571 -37.13 -33.29 17.55
C GLU A 571 -36.71 -33.55 16.09
N GLU A 572 -36.04 -32.58 15.48
CA GLU A 572 -35.52 -32.65 14.11
C GLU A 572 -34.20 -31.86 14.01
N TYR A 573 -33.24 -32.39 13.24
CA TYR A 573 -31.99 -31.72 12.92
C TYR A 573 -32.08 -31.13 11.51
N ILE A 574 -32.45 -29.86 11.42
CA ILE A 574 -32.82 -29.23 10.14
C ILE A 574 -31.59 -28.60 9.50
N PHE A 575 -31.16 -29.19 8.38
CA PHE A 575 -30.08 -28.65 7.57
C PHE A 575 -30.61 -27.80 6.42
N THR A 576 -29.78 -26.87 5.95
CA THR A 576 -30.01 -26.17 4.68
C THR A 576 -28.77 -26.27 3.80
N THR A 577 -28.96 -26.16 2.49
CA THR A 577 -27.86 -26.10 1.53
C THR A 577 -27.71 -24.69 1.00
N GLY A 578 -26.48 -24.32 0.65
CA GLY A 578 -26.22 -23.10 -0.11
C GLY A 578 -25.25 -23.37 -1.25
N TYR A 579 -25.17 -22.40 -2.15
CA TYR A 579 -24.34 -22.46 -3.34
C TYR A 579 -23.25 -21.39 -3.26
N SER A 580 -22.03 -21.73 -3.66
CA SER A 580 -20.92 -20.80 -3.85
C SER A 580 -20.56 -20.71 -5.32
N ASP A 581 -20.01 -19.57 -5.75
CA ASP A 581 -19.53 -19.36 -7.12
C ASP A 581 -20.61 -19.53 -8.20
N ALA A 582 -21.89 -19.43 -7.81
CA ALA A 582 -23.00 -19.20 -8.72
C ALA A 582 -22.90 -17.76 -9.26
N VAL A 583 -22.98 -17.61 -10.58
CA VAL A 583 -22.88 -16.32 -11.28
C VAL A 583 -24.00 -16.19 -12.30
N TYR A 584 -24.36 -14.96 -12.64
CA TYR A 584 -25.45 -14.64 -13.57
C TYR A 584 -26.76 -15.35 -13.19
N ASP A 585 -27.28 -16.23 -14.05
CA ASP A 585 -28.54 -16.95 -13.92
C ASP A 585 -28.41 -18.33 -13.22
N ASP A 586 -27.23 -18.69 -12.70
CA ASP A 586 -27.00 -19.99 -12.07
C ASP A 586 -27.97 -20.29 -10.93
N GLU A 587 -28.25 -19.30 -10.07
CA GLU A 587 -29.16 -19.47 -8.93
C GLU A 587 -30.60 -19.74 -9.36
N ASP A 588 -31.07 -19.09 -10.44
CA ASP A 588 -32.41 -19.33 -11.00
C ASP A 588 -32.50 -20.75 -11.59
N VAL A 589 -31.45 -21.19 -12.29
CA VAL A 589 -31.35 -22.56 -12.84
C VAL A 589 -31.34 -23.60 -11.71
N LEU A 590 -30.64 -23.32 -10.61
CA LEU A 590 -30.56 -24.20 -9.43
C LEU A 590 -31.89 -24.23 -8.65
N ALA A 591 -32.58 -23.10 -8.52
CA ALA A 591 -33.88 -23.02 -7.87
C ALA A 591 -34.96 -23.81 -8.64
N ALA A 592 -34.85 -23.89 -9.97
CA ALA A 592 -35.77 -24.63 -10.84
C ALA A 592 -35.52 -26.15 -10.90
N LEU A 593 -34.54 -26.68 -10.16
CA LEU A 593 -34.27 -28.13 -10.16
C LEU A 593 -35.43 -28.92 -9.56
N ALA A 594 -35.82 -29.98 -10.27
CA ALA A 594 -36.85 -30.92 -9.81
C ALA A 594 -36.47 -31.64 -8.50
N THR A 595 -35.17 -31.76 -8.22
CA THR A 595 -34.64 -32.34 -6.98
C THR A 595 -33.51 -31.44 -6.49
N GLN A 596 -33.64 -30.94 -5.26
CA GLN A 596 -32.61 -30.14 -4.60
C GLN A 596 -31.54 -31.06 -3.98
N PRO A 597 -30.31 -30.58 -3.72
CA PRO A 597 -29.30 -31.35 -3.01
C PRO A 597 -29.82 -31.82 -1.65
N GLU A 598 -29.58 -33.09 -1.33
CA GLU A 598 -30.09 -33.74 -0.13
C GLU A 598 -28.97 -33.85 0.91
N VAL A 599 -29.15 -33.28 2.09
CA VAL A 599 -28.19 -33.43 3.19
C VAL A 599 -28.38 -34.80 3.83
N VAL A 600 -27.29 -35.55 3.97
CA VAL A 600 -27.27 -36.87 4.59
C VAL A 600 -26.56 -36.77 5.93
N CYS A 601 -27.34 -36.81 7.01
CA CYS A 601 -26.88 -36.90 8.39
C CYS A 601 -27.96 -37.61 9.23
N ASN A 602 -27.62 -38.76 9.80
CA ASN A 602 -28.57 -39.61 10.54
C ASN A 602 -28.29 -39.53 12.04
N VAL A 603 -28.84 -38.52 12.72
CA VAL A 603 -28.75 -38.39 14.19
C VAL A 603 -29.80 -39.27 14.87
N ASN A 604 -29.39 -40.10 15.83
CA ASN A 604 -30.32 -40.90 16.63
C ASN A 604 -30.94 -40.05 17.75
N LYS A 605 -32.23 -40.26 18.07
CA LYS A 605 -32.93 -39.61 19.20
C LYS A 605 -32.34 -39.93 20.58
N ASP A 606 -31.62 -41.05 20.71
CA ASP A 606 -30.94 -41.44 21.96
C ASP A 606 -29.50 -40.91 22.02
N ALA A 607 -29.09 -40.04 21.09
CA ALA A 607 -27.75 -39.47 21.06
C ALA A 607 -27.46 -38.66 22.33
N VAL A 608 -26.28 -38.88 22.89
CA VAL A 608 -25.80 -38.22 24.11
C VAL A 608 -24.70 -37.21 23.78
N VAL A 609 -24.40 -36.34 24.74
CA VAL A 609 -23.30 -35.36 24.60
C VAL A 609 -21.99 -36.09 24.29
N GLY A 610 -21.31 -35.63 23.24
CA GLY A 610 -20.08 -36.22 22.71
C GLY A 610 -20.26 -37.14 21.49
N ASP A 611 -21.48 -37.60 21.18
CA ASP A 611 -21.71 -38.44 19.99
C ASP A 611 -21.42 -37.67 18.69
N GLU A 612 -20.81 -38.33 17.71
CA GLU A 612 -20.45 -37.74 16.42
C GLU A 612 -21.25 -38.34 15.26
N PHE A 613 -21.73 -37.48 14.36
CA PHE A 613 -22.51 -37.90 13.20
C PHE A 613 -21.94 -37.27 11.92
N PRO A 614 -21.52 -38.09 10.92
CA PRO A 614 -20.98 -37.56 9.68
C PRO A 614 -22.06 -36.81 8.89
N VAL A 615 -21.67 -35.69 8.31
CA VAL A 615 -22.50 -34.86 7.44
C VAL A 615 -21.96 -34.94 6.03
N SER A 616 -22.81 -35.30 5.08
CA SER A 616 -22.49 -35.26 3.65
C SER A 616 -23.65 -34.67 2.86
N VAL A 617 -23.43 -34.37 1.59
CA VAL A 617 -24.50 -33.95 0.68
C VAL A 617 -24.55 -34.88 -0.52
N LYS A 618 -25.74 -35.33 -0.84
CA LYS A 618 -26.04 -36.06 -2.07
C LYS A 618 -26.52 -35.05 -3.12
N LEU A 619 -25.73 -34.90 -4.17
CA LEU A 619 -26.07 -34.02 -5.28
C LEU A 619 -27.25 -34.58 -6.10
N PRO A 620 -28.01 -33.72 -6.80
CA PRO A 620 -29.02 -34.16 -7.75
C PRO A 620 -28.41 -34.95 -8.92
N GLU A 621 -29.21 -35.73 -9.65
CA GLU A 621 -28.73 -36.53 -10.79
C GLU A 621 -28.09 -35.66 -11.89
N LYS A 622 -28.68 -34.49 -12.15
CA LYS A 622 -28.14 -33.52 -13.10
C LYS A 622 -27.17 -32.57 -12.39
N VAL A 623 -25.88 -32.84 -12.53
CA VAL A 623 -24.79 -31.99 -12.00
C VAL A 623 -24.03 -31.20 -13.06
N SER A 624 -24.20 -31.51 -14.36
CA SER A 624 -23.57 -30.75 -15.43
C SER A 624 -24.62 -29.97 -16.22
N PHE A 625 -24.39 -28.67 -16.39
CA PHE A 625 -25.22 -27.74 -17.15
C PHE A 625 -24.38 -27.15 -18.28
N ASP A 626 -25.02 -26.41 -19.19
CA ASP A 626 -24.30 -25.79 -20.32
C ASP A 626 -23.26 -24.78 -19.82
N ASN A 627 -23.60 -24.01 -18.78
CA ASN A 627 -22.78 -22.92 -18.27
C ASN A 627 -21.91 -23.25 -17.05
N PHE A 628 -22.28 -24.26 -16.25
CA PHE A 628 -21.61 -24.57 -14.99
C PHE A 628 -21.69 -26.06 -14.63
N GLU A 629 -20.90 -26.47 -13.65
CA GLU A 629 -20.96 -27.78 -13.01
C GLU A 629 -21.25 -27.64 -11.53
N VAL A 630 -22.11 -28.50 -10.98
CA VAL A 630 -22.43 -28.57 -9.57
C VAL A 630 -21.51 -29.59 -8.91
N VAL A 631 -20.82 -29.18 -7.86
CA VAL A 631 -19.91 -30.03 -7.10
C VAL A 631 -20.23 -29.95 -5.61
N SER A 632 -19.98 -31.01 -4.85
CA SER A 632 -20.00 -30.94 -3.39
C SER A 632 -18.72 -30.24 -2.95
N ILE A 633 -18.86 -29.23 -2.12
CA ILE A 633 -17.75 -28.65 -1.36
C ILE A 633 -17.92 -28.89 0.13
N VAL A 634 -18.79 -29.82 0.55
CA VAL A 634 -18.86 -30.28 1.94
C VAL A 634 -17.60 -31.09 2.24
N PRO A 635 -16.85 -30.80 3.32
CA PRO A 635 -15.66 -31.56 3.67
C PRO A 635 -15.97 -33.04 3.91
N ASP A 636 -15.11 -33.94 3.46
CA ASP A 636 -15.28 -35.39 3.70
C ASP A 636 -15.26 -35.76 5.20
N VAL A 637 -14.63 -34.92 6.02
CA VAL A 637 -14.55 -35.04 7.47
C VAL A 637 -15.67 -34.30 8.21
N ALA A 638 -16.65 -33.75 7.47
CA ALA A 638 -17.68 -32.92 8.08
C ALA A 638 -18.55 -33.73 9.05
N LYS A 639 -18.80 -33.18 10.24
CA LYS A 639 -19.58 -33.85 11.29
C LYS A 639 -20.35 -32.91 12.20
N LEU A 640 -21.45 -33.42 12.75
CA LEU A 640 -22.06 -32.88 13.96
C LEU A 640 -21.46 -33.55 15.19
N VAL A 641 -21.19 -32.77 16.23
CA VAL A 641 -20.81 -33.27 17.56
C VAL A 641 -21.90 -32.87 18.54
N MET A 642 -22.48 -33.84 19.23
CA MET A 642 -23.57 -33.60 20.16
C MET A 642 -23.10 -32.86 21.42
N ALA A 643 -23.81 -31.81 21.80
CA ALA A 643 -23.47 -30.91 22.89
C ALA A 643 -24.71 -30.57 23.74
N GLU A 644 -24.52 -29.89 24.86
CA GLU A 644 -25.60 -29.60 25.80
C GLU A 644 -26.71 -28.75 25.14
N SER A 645 -27.96 -29.04 25.51
CA SER A 645 -29.11 -28.35 24.94
C SER A 645 -29.41 -27.06 25.70
N PRO A 646 -29.49 -25.90 25.03
CA PRO A 646 -29.80 -24.63 25.68
C PRO A 646 -31.29 -24.46 26.05
N GLY A 647 -32.16 -25.44 25.75
CA GLY A 647 -33.56 -25.41 26.16
C GLY A 647 -34.40 -24.28 25.54
N ILE A 648 -34.10 -23.90 24.31
CA ILE A 648 -34.78 -22.79 23.63
C ILE A 648 -36.22 -23.16 23.27
N THR A 649 -37.14 -22.29 23.68
CA THR A 649 -38.57 -22.31 23.37
C THR A 649 -38.89 -21.07 22.54
N VAL A 650 -39.68 -21.26 21.48
CA VAL A 650 -40.14 -20.17 20.61
C VAL A 650 -41.63 -20.05 20.76
N THR A 651 -42.11 -18.84 21.01
CA THR A 651 -43.54 -18.54 21.15
C THR A 651 -44.03 -17.69 19.99
N VAL A 652 -45.17 -18.10 19.41
CA VAL A 652 -45.93 -17.36 18.39
C VAL A 652 -47.27 -16.92 18.98
N PRO A 653 -47.85 -15.80 18.53
CA PRO A 653 -49.20 -15.40 18.94
C PRO A 653 -50.23 -16.49 18.64
N GLU A 654 -51.21 -16.66 19.54
CA GLU A 654 -52.29 -17.64 19.39
C GLU A 654 -53.16 -17.38 18.15
N THR A 655 -53.26 -16.12 17.72
CA THR A 655 -53.95 -15.73 16.50
C THR A 655 -53.05 -14.78 15.72
N VAL A 656 -52.81 -15.11 14.45
CA VAL A 656 -52.14 -14.26 13.48
C VAL A 656 -53.08 -14.08 12.30
N THR A 657 -53.35 -12.84 11.92
CA THR A 657 -54.15 -12.48 10.75
C THR A 657 -53.28 -11.86 9.66
N TYR A 658 -53.73 -11.93 8.41
CA TYR A 658 -53.06 -11.26 7.30
C TYR A 658 -52.85 -9.77 7.63
N GLY A 659 -51.64 -9.27 7.39
CA GLY A 659 -51.24 -7.89 7.71
C GLY A 659 -50.66 -7.70 9.12
N ASP A 660 -50.73 -8.69 10.01
CA ASP A 660 -50.12 -8.59 11.34
C ASP A 660 -48.59 -8.56 11.27
N GLU A 661 -48.00 -7.83 12.22
CA GLU A 661 -46.56 -7.78 12.48
C GLU A 661 -46.28 -8.10 13.95
N PHE A 662 -45.40 -9.08 14.22
CA PHE A 662 -45.06 -9.51 15.58
C PHE A 662 -43.63 -10.00 15.68
N THR A 663 -43.04 -9.96 16.88
CA THR A 663 -41.69 -10.48 17.13
C THR A 663 -41.76 -11.87 17.73
N LEU A 664 -40.89 -12.78 17.28
CA LEU A 664 -40.72 -14.08 17.94
C LEU A 664 -40.13 -13.88 19.34
N VAL A 665 -40.76 -14.47 20.36
CA VAL A 665 -40.25 -14.43 21.75
C VAL A 665 -39.53 -15.73 22.04
N THR A 666 -38.29 -15.63 22.51
CA THR A 666 -37.44 -16.75 22.93
C THR A 666 -36.97 -16.59 24.37
N ASN A 667 -36.88 -17.68 25.13
CA ASN A 667 -36.17 -17.68 26.41
C ASN A 667 -34.65 -17.61 26.16
N GLU A 668 -34.08 -16.41 26.25
CA GLU A 668 -32.65 -16.21 26.00
C GLU A 668 -31.80 -16.78 27.15
N HIS A 669 -31.16 -17.92 26.91
CA HIS A 669 -30.10 -18.48 27.76
C HIS A 669 -28.71 -17.87 27.43
N GLY A 670 -28.63 -16.57 27.17
CA GLY A 670 -27.38 -15.89 26.77
C GLY A 670 -26.88 -16.23 25.35
N ILE A 671 -27.71 -16.89 24.54
CA ILE A 671 -27.45 -17.29 23.15
C ILE A 671 -28.38 -16.52 22.22
N THR A 672 -27.80 -15.89 21.20
CA THR A 672 -28.55 -15.18 20.15
C THR A 672 -29.09 -16.18 19.12
N TYR A 673 -30.33 -15.99 18.69
CA TYR A 673 -30.95 -16.78 17.65
C TYR A 673 -31.05 -16.02 16.31
N ASN A 674 -31.13 -16.79 15.23
CA ASN A 674 -31.44 -16.38 13.87
C ASN A 674 -32.66 -17.18 13.38
N SER A 675 -33.33 -16.77 12.31
CA SER A 675 -34.37 -17.63 11.73
C SER A 675 -34.34 -17.63 10.20
N THR A 676 -34.74 -18.74 9.61
CA THR A 676 -34.89 -18.95 8.17
C THR A 676 -36.37 -19.16 7.85
N VAL A 677 -36.92 -18.37 6.93
CA VAL A 677 -38.31 -18.53 6.49
C VAL A 677 -38.39 -19.63 5.43
N LEU A 678 -39.21 -20.65 5.67
CA LEU A 678 -39.43 -21.73 4.69
C LEU A 678 -40.57 -21.40 3.71
N THR A 679 -41.58 -20.65 4.16
CA THR A 679 -42.73 -20.23 3.35
C THR A 679 -42.69 -18.73 3.04
N SER A 680 -41.71 -18.29 2.25
CA SER A 680 -41.45 -16.86 1.97
C SER A 680 -42.60 -16.13 1.25
N GLY A 681 -43.50 -16.87 0.60
CA GLY A 681 -44.74 -16.35 0.03
C GLY A 681 -45.86 -16.07 1.04
N VAL A 682 -45.76 -16.59 2.27
CA VAL A 682 -46.79 -16.49 3.32
C VAL A 682 -46.37 -15.52 4.43
N VAL A 683 -45.09 -15.51 4.80
CA VAL A 683 -44.52 -14.57 5.77
C VAL A 683 -43.20 -14.00 5.29
N SER A 684 -42.85 -12.83 5.79
CA SER A 684 -41.46 -12.32 5.75
C SER A 684 -40.97 -12.05 7.16
N MET A 685 -39.65 -12.02 7.34
CA MET A 685 -39.05 -11.70 8.63
C MET A 685 -37.87 -10.74 8.45
N THR A 686 -37.75 -9.77 9.33
CA THR A 686 -36.58 -8.89 9.39
C THR A 686 -35.41 -9.56 10.11
N THR A 687 -34.19 -9.03 9.94
CA THR A 687 -33.00 -9.47 10.69
C THR A 687 -33.12 -9.27 12.20
N LYS A 688 -34.12 -8.51 12.68
CA LYS A 688 -34.42 -8.29 14.09
C LYS A 688 -35.50 -9.24 14.64
N GLY A 689 -35.90 -10.25 13.89
CA GLY A 689 -36.88 -11.26 14.33
C GLY A 689 -38.34 -10.81 14.27
N VAL A 690 -38.62 -9.69 13.60
CA VAL A 690 -39.99 -9.23 13.36
C VAL A 690 -40.58 -9.93 12.15
N VAL A 691 -41.65 -10.69 12.35
CA VAL A 691 -42.41 -11.44 11.35
C VAL A 691 -43.59 -10.61 10.86
N THR A 692 -43.79 -10.56 9.55
CA THR A 692 -44.92 -9.91 8.89
C THR A 692 -45.74 -10.94 8.12
N ALA A 693 -47.04 -11.01 8.39
CA ALA A 693 -48.00 -11.87 7.70
C ALA A 693 -48.35 -11.31 6.31
N LYS A 694 -47.84 -11.95 5.26
CA LYS A 694 -48.01 -11.52 3.85
C LYS A 694 -49.17 -12.19 3.13
N LYS A 695 -49.66 -13.31 3.63
CA LYS A 695 -50.73 -14.08 3.02
C LYS A 695 -51.43 -14.94 4.07
N ALA A 696 -52.73 -15.16 3.90
CA ALA A 696 -53.44 -16.17 4.70
C ALA A 696 -52.99 -17.59 4.32
N GLY A 697 -52.96 -18.50 5.29
CA GLY A 697 -52.51 -19.88 5.12
C GLY A 697 -51.43 -20.30 6.12
N LYS A 698 -50.82 -21.46 5.88
CA LYS A 698 -49.83 -22.04 6.80
C LYS A 698 -48.46 -21.38 6.62
N ALA A 699 -47.93 -20.81 7.70
CA ALA A 699 -46.58 -20.29 7.76
C ALA A 699 -45.63 -21.30 8.42
N GLU A 700 -44.43 -21.47 7.85
CA GLU A 700 -43.36 -22.28 8.42
C GLU A 700 -42.03 -21.51 8.42
N LEU A 701 -41.35 -21.53 9.58
CA LEU A 701 -40.01 -20.95 9.77
C LEU A 701 -39.15 -21.87 10.63
N VAL A 702 -37.83 -21.76 10.49
CA VAL A 702 -36.85 -22.48 11.31
C VAL A 702 -36.09 -21.46 12.14
N VAL A 703 -36.24 -21.53 13.46
CA VAL A 703 -35.41 -20.76 14.39
C VAL A 703 -34.14 -21.55 14.64
N THR A 704 -33.01 -20.86 14.61
CA THR A 704 -31.67 -21.43 14.69
C THR A 704 -30.85 -20.69 15.74
N THR A 705 -29.98 -21.40 16.45
CA THR A 705 -28.96 -20.77 17.29
C THR A 705 -27.56 -21.10 16.79
N THR A 706 -26.57 -20.42 17.36
CA THR A 706 -25.16 -20.73 17.12
C THR A 706 -24.61 -21.46 18.35
N ALA A 707 -23.73 -22.43 18.14
CA ALA A 707 -23.04 -23.10 19.24
C ALA A 707 -22.23 -22.08 20.06
N LYS A 708 -22.25 -22.21 21.39
CA LYS A 708 -21.61 -21.24 22.27
C LYS A 708 -21.26 -21.88 23.63
N THR A 709 -20.07 -21.57 24.13
CA THR A 709 -19.68 -21.90 25.50
C THR A 709 -20.15 -20.81 26.45
N ILE A 710 -20.89 -21.19 27.49
CA ILE A 710 -21.34 -20.29 28.57
C ILE A 710 -21.02 -20.94 29.90
N ASP A 711 -20.30 -20.22 30.77
CA ASP A 711 -19.90 -20.70 32.09
C ASP A 711 -19.20 -22.07 32.09
N GLY A 712 -18.42 -22.34 31.03
CA GLY A 712 -17.68 -23.60 30.86
C GLY A 712 -18.51 -24.77 30.34
N VAL A 713 -19.77 -24.55 29.96
CA VAL A 713 -20.65 -25.53 29.33
C VAL A 713 -20.77 -25.24 27.84
N ASP A 714 -20.48 -26.21 27.00
CA ASP A 714 -20.63 -26.11 25.55
C ASP A 714 -22.07 -26.41 25.14
N TYR A 715 -22.80 -25.35 24.78
CA TYR A 715 -24.14 -25.48 24.23
C TYR A 715 -24.08 -25.63 22.71
N GLY A 716 -24.76 -26.66 22.21
CA GLY A 716 -24.85 -26.92 20.78
C GLY A 716 -25.80 -25.97 20.05
N ALA A 717 -25.56 -25.77 18.76
CA ALA A 717 -26.51 -25.11 17.88
C ALA A 717 -27.83 -25.90 17.85
N THR A 718 -28.95 -25.18 17.91
CA THR A 718 -30.31 -25.72 17.91
C THR A 718 -31.03 -25.29 16.65
N THR A 719 -31.88 -26.14 16.11
CA THR A 719 -32.78 -25.87 15.00
C THR A 719 -34.20 -26.27 15.40
N THR A 720 -35.14 -25.33 15.40
CA THR A 720 -36.53 -25.56 15.81
C THR A 720 -37.46 -25.10 14.69
N LYS A 721 -38.27 -26.02 14.15
CA LYS A 721 -39.34 -25.68 13.22
C LYS A 721 -40.52 -25.08 13.98
N VAL A 722 -40.99 -23.93 13.52
CA VAL A 722 -42.17 -23.24 14.05
C VAL A 722 -43.17 -23.14 12.91
N ALA A 723 -44.37 -23.68 13.13
CA ALA A 723 -45.47 -23.62 12.18
C ALA A 723 -46.71 -23.02 12.86
N PHE A 724 -47.40 -22.12 12.16
CA PHE A 724 -48.63 -21.49 12.64
C PHE A 724 -49.52 -21.10 11.45
N ASP A 725 -50.81 -20.97 11.71
CA ASP A 725 -51.79 -20.58 10.70
C ASP A 725 -52.03 -19.07 10.70
N ILE A 726 -52.07 -18.48 9.51
CA ILE A 726 -52.44 -17.09 9.29
C ILE A 726 -53.87 -17.04 8.79
N GLN A 727 -54.73 -16.42 9.58
CA GLN A 727 -56.13 -16.21 9.26
C GLN A 727 -56.30 -15.05 8.26
N LYS A 728 -57.39 -15.08 7.49
CA LYS A 728 -57.77 -13.96 6.63
C LYS A 728 -58.14 -12.73 7.48
N ALA A 729 -57.81 -11.53 7.01
CA ALA A 729 -58.17 -10.27 7.66
C ALA A 729 -59.66 -9.93 7.43
N ALA A 730 -60.29 -9.22 8.36
CA ALA A 730 -61.69 -8.79 8.20
C ALA A 730 -61.77 -7.52 7.33
N LEU A 731 -62.63 -7.52 6.30
CA LEU A 731 -62.88 -6.37 5.44
C LEU A 731 -64.38 -6.07 5.38
N THR A 732 -64.77 -4.84 5.72
CA THR A 732 -66.15 -4.38 5.61
C THR A 732 -66.30 -3.45 4.41
N ILE A 733 -67.29 -3.72 3.56
CA ILE A 733 -67.64 -2.88 2.41
C ILE A 733 -69.01 -2.28 2.63
N LYS A 734 -69.09 -0.95 2.67
CA LYS A 734 -70.33 -0.22 2.93
C LYS A 734 -70.70 0.65 1.75
N ALA A 735 -71.96 0.59 1.31
CA ALA A 735 -72.49 1.60 0.40
C ALA A 735 -72.90 2.87 1.18
N ASN A 736 -72.54 4.04 0.65
CA ASN A 736 -72.98 5.31 1.22
C ASN A 736 -74.49 5.52 1.04
N ASP A 737 -75.13 6.16 2.01
CA ASP A 737 -76.50 6.61 1.88
C ASP A 737 -76.57 7.78 0.88
N VAL A 738 -77.57 7.77 0.00
CA VAL A 738 -77.74 8.79 -1.04
C VAL A 738 -79.15 9.35 -0.98
N GLU A 739 -79.29 10.66 -1.15
CA GLU A 739 -80.58 11.34 -1.23
C GLU A 739 -80.79 11.98 -2.60
N VAL A 740 -81.97 11.77 -3.20
CA VAL A 740 -82.37 12.36 -4.48
C VAL A 740 -83.80 12.87 -4.41
N ASN A 741 -84.19 13.74 -5.34
CA ASN A 741 -85.58 14.14 -5.52
C ASN A 741 -86.24 13.30 -6.62
N LEU A 742 -87.55 13.10 -6.54
CA LEU A 742 -88.35 12.27 -7.46
C LEU A 742 -88.25 12.70 -8.93
N ASP A 743 -87.93 13.97 -9.17
CA ASP A 743 -87.76 14.62 -10.48
C ASP A 743 -86.29 14.87 -10.86
N GLY A 744 -85.33 14.42 -10.04
CA GLY A 744 -83.90 14.52 -10.30
C GLY A 744 -83.32 13.25 -10.94
N ASP A 745 -82.13 13.37 -11.52
CA ASP A 745 -81.39 12.23 -12.07
C ASP A 745 -80.94 11.28 -10.94
N LEU A 746 -81.09 9.98 -11.17
CA LEU A 746 -80.53 8.95 -10.28
C LEU A 746 -79.01 8.88 -10.46
N PRO A 747 -78.22 8.62 -9.41
CA PRO A 747 -76.79 8.38 -9.53
C PRO A 747 -76.51 7.20 -10.46
N GLU A 748 -75.57 7.36 -11.39
CA GLU A 748 -75.13 6.27 -12.27
C GLU A 748 -74.38 5.17 -11.49
N THR A 749 -73.77 5.54 -10.35
CA THR A 749 -73.03 4.63 -9.46
C THR A 749 -73.21 5.04 -7.99
N TYR A 750 -73.09 4.07 -7.08
CA TYR A 750 -73.10 4.31 -5.64
C TYR A 750 -71.70 4.13 -5.06
N GLU A 751 -71.26 5.09 -4.26
CA GLU A 751 -69.92 5.07 -3.65
C GLU A 751 -69.83 3.98 -2.57
N LEU A 752 -68.74 3.21 -2.62
CA LEU A 752 -68.40 2.17 -1.66
C LEU A 752 -67.23 2.63 -0.78
N VAL A 753 -67.37 2.43 0.53
CA VAL A 753 -66.34 2.65 1.53
C VAL A 753 -65.79 1.29 1.99
N TYR A 754 -64.47 1.15 1.99
CA TYR A 754 -63.76 -0.07 2.37
C TYR A 754 -63.06 0.15 3.71
N GLU A 755 -63.45 -0.60 4.73
CA GLU A 755 -62.90 -0.52 6.09
C GLU A 755 -62.24 -1.85 6.47
N GLY A 756 -60.96 -1.81 6.86
CA GLY A 756 -60.21 -3.01 7.25
C GLY A 756 -59.16 -3.50 6.24
N LEU A 757 -58.87 -2.73 5.18
CA LEU A 757 -57.71 -2.99 4.32
C LEU A 757 -56.41 -2.81 5.12
N VAL A 758 -55.54 -3.82 5.06
CA VAL A 758 -54.24 -3.87 5.76
C VAL A 758 -53.10 -3.89 4.74
N ASN A 759 -51.85 -3.83 5.22
CA ASN A 759 -50.64 -3.93 4.38
C ASN A 759 -50.55 -2.92 3.20
N LYS A 760 -51.25 -1.78 3.31
CA LYS A 760 -51.39 -0.75 2.25
C LYS A 760 -52.12 -1.23 0.99
N ASP A 761 -52.89 -2.31 1.12
CA ASP A 761 -53.73 -2.81 0.05
C ASP A 761 -54.76 -1.78 -0.40
N LYS A 762 -55.16 -1.87 -1.68
CA LYS A 762 -56.25 -1.09 -2.26
C LYS A 762 -57.30 -2.02 -2.84
N ALA A 763 -58.54 -1.54 -2.95
CA ALA A 763 -59.64 -2.36 -3.46
C ALA A 763 -59.33 -2.94 -4.85
N GLU A 764 -58.69 -2.16 -5.73
CA GLU A 764 -58.34 -2.57 -7.09
C GLU A 764 -57.26 -3.65 -7.17
N THR A 765 -56.49 -3.86 -6.10
CA THR A 765 -55.46 -4.91 -6.01
C THR A 765 -55.94 -6.13 -5.22
N VAL A 766 -56.97 -5.97 -4.38
CA VAL A 766 -57.53 -7.04 -3.54
C VAL A 766 -58.56 -7.86 -4.30
N PHE A 767 -59.39 -7.22 -5.12
CA PHE A 767 -60.45 -7.88 -5.85
C PHE A 767 -60.09 -8.04 -7.33
N THR A 768 -60.31 -9.24 -7.88
CA THR A 768 -60.21 -9.48 -9.33
C THR A 768 -61.35 -8.78 -10.07
N ASP A 769 -62.56 -8.82 -9.50
CA ASP A 769 -63.74 -8.07 -9.96
C ASP A 769 -64.19 -7.10 -8.87
N MET A 770 -64.32 -5.81 -9.21
CA MET A 770 -64.68 -4.79 -8.24
C MET A 770 -66.09 -5.03 -7.65
N PRO A 771 -66.26 -4.92 -6.32
CA PRO A 771 -67.57 -4.98 -5.67
C PRO A 771 -68.55 -3.95 -6.26
N VAL A 772 -69.81 -4.35 -6.42
CA VAL A 772 -70.84 -3.54 -7.08
C VAL A 772 -71.98 -3.22 -6.12
N ALA A 773 -72.36 -1.94 -6.05
CA ALA A 773 -73.53 -1.47 -5.34
C ALA A 773 -74.70 -1.26 -6.31
N THR A 774 -75.84 -1.88 -6.02
CA THR A 774 -77.04 -1.79 -6.87
C THR A 774 -78.27 -1.47 -6.05
N VAL A 775 -79.22 -0.74 -6.63
CA VAL A 775 -80.53 -0.49 -6.04
C VAL A 775 -81.60 -1.06 -6.97
N ASN A 776 -82.63 -1.68 -6.40
CA ASN A 776 -83.79 -2.14 -7.16
C ASN A 776 -84.93 -1.14 -6.94
N LEU A 777 -85.30 -0.41 -7.99
CA LEU A 777 -86.30 0.67 -7.92
C LEU A 777 -87.59 0.30 -8.67
N PRO A 778 -88.76 0.68 -8.13
CA PRO A 778 -90.04 0.47 -8.80
C PRO A 778 -90.21 1.40 -10.02
N GLU A 779 -90.94 0.94 -11.04
CA GLU A 779 -91.36 1.76 -12.18
C GLU A 779 -92.90 1.93 -12.17
N PRO A 780 -93.45 3.16 -12.07
CA PRO A 780 -92.74 4.44 -11.99
C PRO A 780 -92.05 4.65 -10.63
N LEU A 781 -90.96 5.42 -10.63
CA LEU A 781 -90.25 5.79 -9.41
C LEU A 781 -91.21 6.47 -8.42
N THR A 782 -91.17 6.05 -7.15
CA THR A 782 -91.96 6.64 -6.06
C THR A 782 -91.05 7.17 -4.95
N ALA A 783 -91.49 8.22 -4.26
CA ALA A 783 -90.80 8.68 -3.05
C ALA A 783 -90.80 7.59 -1.98
N GLY A 784 -89.68 7.43 -1.28
CA GLY A 784 -89.45 6.32 -0.36
C GLY A 784 -87.97 6.01 -0.17
N THR A 785 -87.71 4.94 0.57
CA THR A 785 -86.36 4.52 0.95
C THR A 785 -86.09 3.13 0.37
N TYR A 786 -84.98 2.99 -0.35
CA TYR A 786 -84.60 1.77 -1.07
C TYR A 786 -83.18 1.34 -0.67
N PRO A 787 -82.93 0.04 -0.38
CA PRO A 787 -81.60 -0.42 -0.01
C PRO A 787 -80.67 -0.46 -1.22
N ILE A 788 -79.49 0.13 -1.06
CA ILE A 788 -78.36 0.00 -1.97
C ILE A 788 -77.59 -1.24 -1.54
N LYS A 789 -77.79 -2.35 -2.25
CA LYS A 789 -77.18 -3.64 -1.95
C LYS A 789 -75.77 -3.74 -2.50
N VAL A 790 -74.82 -4.10 -1.63
CA VAL A 790 -73.44 -4.39 -2.04
C VAL A 790 -73.32 -5.87 -2.41
N SER A 791 -72.68 -6.16 -3.53
CA SER A 791 -72.43 -7.51 -4.01
C SER A 791 -70.95 -7.70 -4.33
N VAL A 792 -70.42 -8.86 -3.95
CA VAL A 792 -69.03 -9.30 -4.17
C VAL A 792 -69.11 -10.64 -4.90
N SER A 793 -68.46 -10.75 -6.06
CA SER A 793 -68.52 -11.94 -6.91
C SER A 793 -67.70 -13.11 -6.37
N GLU A 794 -66.52 -12.83 -5.84
CA GLU A 794 -65.60 -13.80 -5.25
C GLU A 794 -64.92 -13.21 -4.01
N GLU A 795 -64.76 -14.02 -2.96
CA GLU A 795 -64.00 -13.58 -1.79
C GLU A 795 -62.50 -13.48 -2.12
N PRO A 796 -61.84 -12.38 -1.78
CA PRO A 796 -60.40 -12.23 -1.97
C PRO A 796 -59.61 -13.23 -1.12
N GLU A 797 -58.44 -13.59 -1.62
CA GLU A 797 -57.60 -14.65 -1.04
C GLU A 797 -57.23 -14.41 0.44
N ASN A 798 -56.99 -13.14 0.80
CA ASN A 798 -56.50 -12.77 2.13
C ASN A 798 -57.52 -12.11 3.06
N TYR A 799 -58.77 -11.91 2.62
CA TYR A 799 -59.80 -11.26 3.44
C TYR A 799 -61.10 -12.06 3.55
N VAL A 800 -61.76 -11.95 4.71
CA VAL A 800 -63.16 -12.32 4.91
C VAL A 800 -64.00 -11.06 4.76
N VAL A 801 -64.96 -11.07 3.82
CA VAL A 801 -65.70 -9.85 3.45
C VAL A 801 -67.08 -9.81 4.08
N THR A 802 -67.41 -8.68 4.73
CA THR A 802 -68.75 -8.37 5.23
C THR A 802 -69.31 -7.16 4.50
N THR A 803 -70.52 -7.25 3.98
CA THR A 803 -71.18 -6.15 3.27
C THR A 803 -72.22 -5.45 4.12
N VAL A 804 -72.26 -4.13 4.05
CA VAL A 804 -73.28 -3.29 4.70
C VAL A 804 -74.01 -2.50 3.63
N ASP A 805 -75.30 -2.79 3.48
CA ASP A 805 -76.17 -2.10 2.54
C ASP A 805 -76.32 -0.62 2.93
N GLY A 806 -76.30 0.26 1.93
CA GLY A 806 -76.60 1.67 2.05
C GLY A 806 -78.07 1.95 1.78
N THR A 807 -78.45 3.23 1.82
CA THR A 807 -79.84 3.64 1.69
C THR A 807 -80.01 4.75 0.66
N LEU A 808 -80.75 4.51 -0.41
CA LEU A 808 -81.22 5.54 -1.33
C LEU A 808 -82.57 6.10 -0.84
N THR A 809 -82.61 7.39 -0.52
CA THR A 809 -83.83 8.10 -0.14
C THR A 809 -84.29 9.00 -1.29
N VAL A 810 -85.46 8.69 -1.85
CA VAL A 810 -86.13 9.49 -2.88
C VAL A 810 -87.16 10.40 -2.21
N LYS A 811 -86.94 11.71 -2.26
CA LYS A 811 -87.81 12.75 -1.69
C LYS A 811 -88.80 13.27 -2.73
N ASP A 812 -89.98 13.70 -2.30
CA ASP A 812 -90.95 14.35 -3.18
C ASP A 812 -90.38 15.66 -3.75
N GLY A 813 -90.41 15.81 -5.08
CA GLY A 813 -90.01 17.04 -5.78
C GLY A 813 -90.97 18.20 -5.48
N SER A 814 -90.44 19.40 -5.26
CA SER A 814 -91.24 20.61 -4.99
C SER A 814 -91.57 21.43 -6.25
N SER A 815 -91.44 20.83 -7.45
CA SER A 815 -91.58 21.51 -8.75
C SER A 815 -92.97 21.35 -9.41
N VAL A 816 -93.35 22.33 -10.24
CA VAL A 816 -94.69 22.53 -10.84
C VAL A 816 -95.11 21.44 -11.85
N ALA A 817 -94.24 20.48 -12.17
CA ALA A 817 -94.55 19.36 -13.07
C ALA A 817 -95.38 18.24 -12.40
N GLY A 818 -95.44 18.20 -11.07
CA GLY A 818 -96.22 17.22 -10.30
C GLY A 818 -97.73 17.49 -10.21
N VAL A 819 -98.39 17.84 -11.32
CA VAL A 819 -99.86 17.99 -11.34
C VAL A 819 -100.50 16.59 -11.35
N SER A 820 -100.91 16.12 -10.17
CA SER A 820 -101.69 14.90 -9.98
C SER A 820 -102.93 14.88 -10.88
N SER A 821 -103.10 13.81 -11.65
CA SER A 821 -104.25 13.52 -12.53
C SER A 821 -105.55 13.14 -11.81
N LYS A 822 -105.65 13.28 -10.48
CA LYS A 822 -106.89 13.08 -9.72
C LYS A 822 -107.82 14.28 -9.91
N ASN A 823 -108.77 14.13 -10.84
CA ASN A 823 -109.71 15.14 -11.33
C ASN A 823 -110.82 15.57 -10.34
N ASP A 824 -110.68 15.35 -9.03
CA ASP A 824 -111.85 15.36 -8.12
C ASP A 824 -111.86 16.50 -7.10
N LYS A 825 -111.14 17.61 -7.35
CA LYS A 825 -111.03 18.68 -6.34
C LYS A 825 -111.48 20.07 -6.79
N VAL A 826 -111.79 20.34 -8.05
CA VAL A 826 -112.38 21.64 -8.42
C VAL A 826 -113.47 21.44 -9.45
N THR A 827 -114.67 21.97 -9.19
CA THR A 827 -115.87 21.71 -10.02
C THR A 827 -116.53 23.01 -10.43
N TYR A 828 -117.04 23.08 -11.66
CA TYR A 828 -117.81 24.22 -12.14
C TYR A 828 -119.24 23.79 -12.50
N ALA A 829 -120.23 24.37 -11.83
CA ALA A 829 -121.63 24.07 -12.06
C ALA A 829 -122.50 25.29 -11.74
N ASN A 830 -123.56 25.50 -12.51
CA ASN A 830 -124.54 26.58 -12.31
C ASN A 830 -123.91 27.97 -12.13
N GLY A 831 -122.84 28.28 -12.88
CA GLY A 831 -122.14 29.57 -12.83
C GLY A 831 -121.16 29.76 -11.66
N ASN A 832 -120.95 28.73 -10.83
CA ASN A 832 -120.08 28.79 -9.67
C ASN A 832 -118.91 27.80 -9.76
N LEU A 833 -117.74 28.26 -9.35
CA LEU A 833 -116.54 27.45 -9.14
C LEU A 833 -116.45 27.01 -7.68
N TYR A 834 -116.37 25.70 -7.45
CA TYR A 834 -116.26 25.08 -6.13
C TYR A 834 -114.83 24.61 -5.90
N VAL A 835 -114.21 25.13 -4.84
CA VAL A 835 -112.82 24.84 -4.42
C VAL A 835 -112.81 24.31 -2.97
N PRO A 836 -112.06 23.25 -2.63
CA PRO A 836 -112.34 22.42 -1.44
C PRO A 836 -112.00 23.04 -0.08
N CYS A 837 -111.37 24.21 -0.06
CA CYS A 837 -110.72 24.72 1.16
C CYS A 837 -110.94 26.22 1.43
N GLY A 838 -111.57 26.94 0.49
CA GLY A 838 -111.59 28.41 0.53
C GLY A 838 -110.20 29.06 0.43
N GLY A 839 -110.16 30.38 0.54
CA GLY A 839 -108.94 31.19 0.44
C GLY A 839 -108.68 31.75 -0.97
N ARG A 840 -107.49 32.32 -1.18
CA ARG A 840 -107.12 32.97 -2.45
C ARG A 840 -107.06 31.96 -3.59
N VAL A 841 -107.78 32.26 -4.66
CA VAL A 841 -107.87 31.48 -5.90
C VAL A 841 -107.47 32.35 -7.08
N GLU A 842 -106.64 31.82 -7.96
CA GLU A 842 -106.27 32.46 -9.21
C GLU A 842 -106.63 31.53 -10.37
N ILE A 843 -107.39 32.02 -11.33
CA ILE A 843 -107.79 31.24 -12.51
C ILE A 843 -106.96 31.72 -13.69
N TYR A 844 -106.36 30.81 -14.44
CA TYR A 844 -105.55 31.08 -15.62
C TYR A 844 -106.09 30.31 -16.83
N ALA A 845 -106.00 30.90 -18.02
CA ALA A 845 -106.16 30.18 -19.28
C ALA A 845 -104.94 29.25 -19.50
N LEU A 846 -105.03 28.26 -20.40
CA LEU A 846 -103.88 27.39 -20.70
C LEU A 846 -102.65 28.12 -21.24
N THR A 847 -102.85 29.31 -21.82
CA THR A 847 -101.75 30.18 -22.27
C THR A 847 -100.98 30.80 -21.11
N GLY A 848 -101.38 30.57 -19.86
CA GLY A 848 -100.81 31.19 -18.66
C GLY A 848 -101.34 32.59 -18.36
N THR A 849 -102.30 33.10 -19.15
CA THR A 849 -102.93 34.40 -18.93
C THR A 849 -103.89 34.35 -17.73
N LEU A 850 -103.75 35.27 -16.79
CA LEU A 850 -104.62 35.37 -15.61
C LEU A 850 -106.04 35.81 -16.04
N VAL A 851 -107.02 34.97 -15.74
CA VAL A 851 -108.45 35.17 -16.01
C VAL A 851 -109.11 35.91 -14.85
N GLY A 852 -108.70 35.65 -13.61
CA GLY A 852 -109.20 36.37 -12.44
C GLY A 852 -108.62 35.90 -11.12
N ARG A 853 -108.71 36.77 -10.10
CA ARG A 853 -108.35 36.46 -8.71
C ARG A 853 -109.60 36.57 -7.84
N TYR A 854 -109.78 35.58 -7.00
CA TYR A 854 -110.96 35.41 -6.17
C TYR A 854 -110.54 34.94 -4.78
N GLU A 855 -111.49 34.97 -3.87
CA GLU A 855 -111.30 34.47 -2.52
C GLU A 855 -112.57 33.75 -2.06
N GLY A 856 -112.42 32.55 -1.52
CA GLY A 856 -113.54 31.76 -1.00
C GLY A 856 -113.64 30.35 -1.57
N ALA A 857 -114.57 29.57 -1.00
CA ALA A 857 -114.75 28.15 -1.32
C ALA A 857 -115.78 27.91 -2.46
N VAL A 858 -116.65 28.89 -2.69
CA VAL A 858 -117.65 28.90 -3.77
C VAL A 858 -117.59 30.27 -4.41
N ILE A 859 -117.18 30.32 -5.67
CA ILE A 859 -116.84 31.57 -6.37
C ILE A 859 -117.80 31.71 -7.55
N PRO A 860 -118.71 32.70 -7.55
CA PRO A 860 -119.51 33.03 -8.72
C PRO A 860 -118.60 33.67 -9.76
N VAL A 861 -118.39 32.98 -10.88
CA VAL A 861 -117.51 33.44 -11.96
C VAL A 861 -118.03 32.93 -13.30
N ALA A 862 -118.13 33.81 -14.30
CA ALA A 862 -118.52 33.44 -15.65
C ALA A 862 -117.30 32.91 -16.41
N LEU A 863 -117.24 31.60 -16.63
CA LEU A 863 -116.22 30.94 -17.44
C LEU A 863 -116.81 30.46 -18.76
N ARG A 864 -116.01 30.46 -19.83
CA ARG A 864 -116.47 30.00 -21.14
C ARG A 864 -116.62 28.48 -21.11
N THR A 865 -117.73 27.99 -21.67
CA THR A 865 -117.97 26.55 -21.86
C THR A 865 -117.02 25.97 -22.91
N ASN A 866 -116.84 24.66 -22.87
CA ASN A 866 -115.87 23.91 -23.67
C ASN A 866 -114.42 24.43 -23.62
N THR A 867 -114.03 25.04 -22.50
CA THR A 867 -112.69 25.65 -22.30
C THR A 867 -112.02 25.08 -21.05
N LEU A 868 -110.71 24.83 -21.13
CA LEU A 868 -109.90 24.35 -20.03
C LEU A 868 -109.17 25.52 -19.35
N TYR A 869 -109.16 25.51 -18.02
CA TYR A 869 -108.50 26.51 -17.18
C TYR A 869 -107.59 25.84 -16.15
N ILE A 870 -106.63 26.59 -15.64
CA ILE A 870 -105.82 26.23 -14.47
C ILE A 870 -106.30 27.05 -13.27
N VAL A 871 -106.75 26.38 -12.21
CA VAL A 871 -107.19 26.99 -10.96
C VAL A 871 -106.10 26.78 -9.92
N LYS A 872 -105.40 27.85 -9.56
CA LYS A 872 -104.38 27.87 -8.51
C LYS A 872 -105.03 28.25 -7.18
N THR A 873 -104.73 27.47 -6.16
CA THR A 873 -105.21 27.68 -4.78
C THR A 873 -104.03 27.57 -3.81
N GLN A 874 -104.25 27.87 -2.53
CA GLN A 874 -103.26 27.63 -1.48
C GLN A 874 -102.86 26.15 -1.33
N LYS A 875 -103.69 25.21 -1.80
CA LYS A 875 -103.40 23.76 -1.75
C LYS A 875 -102.82 23.19 -3.04
N GLY A 876 -102.49 24.03 -4.01
CA GLY A 876 -101.91 23.63 -5.30
C GLY A 876 -102.73 24.10 -6.51
N ALA A 877 -102.26 23.72 -7.70
CA ALA A 877 -102.88 24.06 -8.98
C ALA A 877 -103.64 22.87 -9.57
N PHE A 878 -104.85 23.13 -10.10
CA PHE A 878 -105.79 22.13 -10.61
C PHE A 878 -106.24 22.47 -12.03
N ARG A 879 -106.55 21.45 -12.84
CA ARG A 879 -107.18 21.62 -14.16
C ARG A 879 -108.69 21.65 -14.01
N LEU A 880 -109.35 22.63 -14.62
CA LEU A 880 -110.80 22.75 -14.66
C LEU A 880 -111.28 22.76 -16.11
N TRP A 881 -111.97 21.69 -16.51
CA TRP A 881 -112.71 21.68 -17.78
C TRP A 881 -114.12 22.19 -17.55
N VAL A 882 -114.44 23.35 -18.11
CA VAL A 882 -115.80 23.90 -18.09
C VAL A 882 -116.53 23.29 -19.27
N LYS A 883 -117.50 22.40 -19.00
CA LYS A 883 -118.33 21.77 -20.03
C LYS A 883 -119.29 22.76 -20.64
#